data_AF-A0A1D6M9U4-F1
#
_entry.id   AF-A0A1D6M9U4-F1
#
_cell.length_a   1.000
_cell.length_b   1.000
_cell.length_c   1.000
_cell.angle_alpha   90.00
_cell.angle_beta   90.00
_cell.angle_gamma   90.00
#
_symmetry.space_group_name_H-M   'P 1'
#
loop_
_entity.id
_entity.type
_entity.pdbx_description
1 polymer ?
#
loop_
_entity_poly.entity_id
_entity_poly.type
_entity_poly.pdbx_seq_one_letter_code
_entity_poly.pdbx_strand_id
1 'polypeptide(L)'
;MLLPQHHHHREPPRRGGRRPLRGGVAGLASSLAGCLLLGLVATAAMLCLSSPPSRARQHGGSRGIVPAGGSGATPRVTIFSAPRPPPEGSPARQELAARSWLALPWNVSVVLLGAGPESVALAARLGHRVTADAAIDFAFTGTPFFHSMVARAQAAADTDVCVLVDAEIVLLPEIVNALDRFSKVDGDWFLVSLSRNVTDPRYQLADSGSHWVQADGKEVSFTELQEIPAEWSSSEGSDRGLIMAWNNPSSALHAGVLPSFLYGRGAQNWWLAHEVLSSEMRLFFDASSLVLGLYPESISAMQHVMASSKNGRLPSVSWEYGVNHHLAAVYGSYCCRSPARRFPMLHRVVKQSEDYMLSKVDTLVSSDFFISKQGNAHGVDSLRKKQNVSLSGYLHGCSSETSAPDLPYSLSMLLDLVADENGSVVLGVAGKSYRDMLMSWACRLRRLRVTNFLVCALDHETYEFSILQGLPVFRDPLSPTNVSFDDCHFGTKCFQQVTKVKSRIVLEILRLGYNVLLSDVDVYWFGNPMPLLYSLGLATFGAQSDEYNETGPINLPRRLNSGFYFARSDNATIIAMEMIVKHAASSGLSEQPSFYDVLCGENGTNRIGEDRCLEPNTNLTVVFLDRDLFPNGAYKGLWEKRDVRATCKELGCFIIHNNWINKRRKKVHRQMVSGLWDYDPTSRQCLQEWSAQNDGAIPFV
;
A
#
# COMPACT_ATOMS: atom_id res chain seq x y z
N MET A 1 36.12 34.24 -18.46
CA MET A 1 36.97 35.25 -19.12
C MET A 1 37.39 34.68 -20.48
N LEU A 2 37.08 35.41 -21.56
CA LEU A 2 37.78 35.45 -22.86
C LEU A 2 37.86 34.19 -23.78
N LEU A 3 37.01 34.25 -24.82
CA LEU A 3 37.05 33.80 -26.25
C LEU A 3 38.45 33.53 -26.89
N PRO A 4 38.60 32.87 -28.10
CA PRO A 4 37.81 33.15 -29.33
C PRO A 4 37.56 32.07 -30.43
N GLN A 5 36.56 32.43 -31.24
CA GLN A 5 36.18 32.23 -32.67
C GLN A 5 37.02 31.37 -33.66
N HIS A 6 36.33 30.69 -34.60
CA HIS A 6 36.41 31.03 -36.04
C HIS A 6 35.27 30.44 -36.91
N HIS A 7 34.87 31.24 -37.90
CA HIS A 7 33.80 31.12 -38.90
C HIS A 7 34.10 30.14 -40.06
N HIS A 8 33.05 29.67 -40.76
CA HIS A 8 32.90 29.92 -42.21
C HIS A 8 31.44 29.77 -42.73
N HIS A 9 31.00 30.78 -43.48
CA HIS A 9 29.79 30.86 -44.30
C HIS A 9 29.92 30.11 -45.63
N ARG A 10 28.80 29.56 -46.15
CA ARG A 10 28.40 29.71 -47.57
C ARG A 10 26.92 29.33 -47.78
N GLU A 11 26.23 30.16 -48.54
CA GLU A 11 24.83 30.06 -48.98
C GLU A 11 24.78 29.87 -50.54
N PRO A 12 23.61 29.79 -51.23
CA PRO A 12 23.11 28.63 -51.99
C PRO A 12 23.19 28.79 -53.54
N PRO A 13 22.50 27.95 -54.34
CA PRO A 13 21.52 28.54 -55.25
C PRO A 13 20.21 27.74 -55.48
N ARG A 14 19.26 28.45 -56.12
CA ARG A 14 17.85 28.12 -56.41
C ARG A 14 17.62 27.49 -57.80
N ARG A 15 16.40 26.93 -57.95
CA ARG A 15 15.41 26.97 -59.09
C ARG A 15 15.28 25.79 -60.08
N GLY A 16 13.99 25.45 -60.31
CA GLY A 16 13.42 24.72 -61.46
C GLY A 16 12.92 23.33 -61.07
N GLY A 17 11.65 22.92 -61.13
CA GLY A 17 10.46 23.41 -61.81
C GLY A 17 9.81 22.24 -62.56
N ARG A 18 8.62 21.77 -62.14
CA ARG A 18 7.51 21.21 -62.96
C ARG A 18 6.52 20.37 -62.11
N ARG A 19 5.24 20.76 -62.16
CA ARG A 19 4.06 19.90 -61.93
C ARG A 19 3.64 19.25 -63.27
N PRO A 20 2.84 18.16 -63.26
CA PRO A 20 1.38 18.33 -63.42
C PRO A 20 0.48 17.38 -62.59
N LEU A 21 -0.63 17.97 -62.12
CA LEU A 21 -2.03 17.53 -61.98
C LEU A 21 -2.46 16.04 -61.99
N ARG A 22 -3.18 15.64 -60.91
CA ARG A 22 -4.55 15.03 -60.86
C ARG A 22 -4.92 14.84 -59.36
N GLY A 23 -5.90 15.59 -58.81
CA GLY A 23 -7.29 15.15 -58.54
C GLY A 23 -7.38 14.14 -57.38
N GLY A 24 -8.10 14.27 -56.26
CA GLY A 24 -9.07 15.22 -55.72
C GLY A 24 -9.62 14.63 -54.40
N VAL A 25 -10.23 15.50 -53.57
CA VAL A 25 -11.20 15.20 -52.50
C VAL A 25 -10.72 14.44 -51.24
N ALA A 26 -10.40 15.17 -50.16
CA ALA A 26 -10.72 14.83 -48.77
C ALA A 26 -10.22 15.94 -47.81
N GLY A 27 -10.99 17.01 -47.67
CA GLY A 27 -10.68 18.08 -46.71
C GLY A 27 -11.95 18.86 -46.44
N LEU A 28 -12.76 18.38 -45.49
CA LEU A 28 -13.83 19.13 -44.80
C LEU A 28 -14.58 18.31 -43.72
N ALA A 29 -14.02 17.20 -43.20
CA ALA A 29 -14.67 16.37 -42.17
C ALA A 29 -14.00 16.40 -40.78
N SER A 30 -12.88 17.10 -40.61
CA SER A 30 -12.12 17.10 -39.34
C SER A 30 -12.22 18.40 -38.52
N SER A 31 -12.96 19.42 -39.00
CA SER A 31 -13.13 20.69 -38.27
C SER A 31 -14.52 20.88 -37.64
N LEU A 32 -15.47 19.97 -37.88
CA LEU A 32 -16.83 20.05 -37.34
C LEU A 32 -17.06 19.17 -36.10
N ALA A 33 -16.23 18.14 -35.88
CA ALA A 33 -16.33 17.31 -34.67
C ALA A 33 -15.73 17.98 -33.41
N GLY A 34 -14.77 18.89 -33.59
CA GLY A 34 -14.13 19.61 -32.47
C GLY A 34 -14.99 20.71 -31.85
N CYS A 35 -15.91 21.31 -32.60
CA CYS A 35 -16.77 22.39 -32.08
C CYS A 35 -18.06 21.88 -31.42
N LEU A 36 -18.51 20.66 -31.73
CA LEU A 36 -19.68 20.04 -31.09
C LEU A 36 -19.38 19.46 -29.69
N LEU A 37 -18.13 19.06 -29.43
CA LEU A 37 -17.70 18.56 -28.11
C LEU A 37 -17.46 19.69 -27.09
N LEU A 38 -17.12 20.91 -27.53
CA LEU A 38 -17.00 22.08 -26.65
C LEU A 38 -18.38 22.71 -26.32
N GLY A 39 -19.39 22.55 -27.19
CA GLY A 39 -20.76 23.03 -26.94
C GLY A 39 -21.55 22.16 -25.94
N LEU A 40 -21.27 20.87 -25.86
CA LEU A 40 -21.96 19.94 -24.93
C LEU A 40 -21.43 20.02 -23.49
N VAL A 41 -20.16 20.39 -23.30
CA VAL A 41 -19.59 20.61 -21.95
C VAL A 41 -20.07 21.94 -21.35
N ALA A 42 -20.32 22.97 -22.18
CA ALA A 42 -20.82 24.27 -21.71
C ALA A 42 -22.33 24.27 -21.38
N THR A 43 -23.12 23.39 -22.00
CA THR A 43 -24.57 23.30 -21.75
C THR A 43 -24.91 22.45 -20.51
N ALA A 44 -24.08 21.46 -20.16
CA ALA A 44 -24.21 20.75 -18.88
C ALA A 44 -23.84 21.63 -17.67
N ALA A 45 -22.89 22.56 -17.84
CA ALA A 45 -22.52 23.52 -16.78
C ALA A 45 -23.59 24.61 -16.54
N MET A 46 -24.38 24.96 -17.55
CA MET A 46 -25.45 25.97 -17.43
C MET A 46 -26.79 25.42 -16.89
N LEU A 47 -27.03 24.12 -16.97
CA LEU A 47 -28.25 23.48 -16.43
C LEU A 47 -28.16 23.12 -14.93
N CYS A 48 -26.96 23.14 -14.33
CA CYS A 48 -26.78 23.01 -12.87
C CYS A 48 -26.82 24.37 -12.13
N LEU A 49 -27.02 25.49 -12.83
CA LEU A 49 -27.02 26.85 -12.28
C LEU A 49 -28.39 27.54 -12.24
N SER A 50 -29.49 26.80 -12.39
CA SER A 50 -30.85 27.36 -12.29
C SER A 50 -31.70 26.61 -11.26
N SER A 51 -31.54 27.00 -10.00
CA SER A 51 -32.58 26.88 -8.97
C SER A 51 -32.69 28.23 -8.25
N PRO A 52 -33.92 28.72 -7.97
CA PRO A 52 -34.15 30.12 -7.61
C PRO A 52 -33.59 30.48 -6.23
N PRO A 53 -33.19 31.75 -5.99
CA PRO A 53 -32.62 32.16 -4.72
C PRO A 53 -33.74 32.27 -3.66
N SER A 54 -33.69 31.41 -2.65
CA SER A 54 -34.46 31.61 -1.42
C SER A 54 -33.88 32.82 -0.66
N ARG A 55 -34.67 33.90 -0.64
CA ARG A 55 -34.48 35.18 0.06
C ARG A 55 -33.56 35.13 1.28
N ALA A 56 -32.46 35.86 1.18
CA ALA A 56 -31.66 36.30 2.33
C ALA A 56 -32.53 37.16 3.27
N ARG A 57 -32.75 36.67 4.50
CA ARG A 57 -33.08 37.52 5.64
C ARG A 57 -31.76 37.97 6.27
N GLN A 58 -31.49 39.27 6.18
CA GLN A 58 -30.52 39.93 7.05
C GLN A 58 -30.95 39.74 8.50
N HIS A 59 -30.11 39.10 9.32
CA HIS A 59 -30.08 39.36 10.75
C HIS A 59 -28.63 39.41 11.23
N GLY A 60 -28.35 40.48 11.99
CA GLY A 60 -27.03 40.89 12.44
C GLY A 60 -26.36 39.91 13.41
N GLY A 61 -25.09 40.19 13.66
CA GLY A 61 -24.22 39.41 14.53
C GLY A 61 -24.86 39.09 15.87
N SER A 62 -24.86 37.82 16.23
CA SER A 62 -25.05 37.36 17.59
C SER A 62 -24.29 36.05 17.80
N ARG A 63 -23.64 35.95 18.96
CA ARG A 63 -23.00 34.72 19.46
C ARG A 63 -24.09 33.64 19.59
N GLY A 64 -24.10 32.67 18.68
CA GLY A 64 -25.07 31.57 18.70
C GLY A 64 -24.67 30.50 19.71
N ILE A 65 -25.36 30.46 20.85
CA ILE A 65 -25.47 29.27 21.70
C ILE A 65 -26.49 28.35 21.02
N VAL A 66 -26.06 27.16 20.59
CA VAL A 66 -26.95 26.14 19.99
C VAL A 66 -27.69 25.43 21.13
N PRO A 67 -29.04 25.43 21.18
CA PRO A 67 -29.79 24.82 22.27
C PRO A 67 -29.70 23.30 22.23
N ALA A 68 -29.52 22.69 23.41
CA ALA A 68 -29.67 21.25 23.61
C ALA A 68 -31.17 20.89 23.60
N GLY A 69 -31.63 20.19 22.57
CA GLY A 69 -33.02 19.75 22.49
C GLY A 69 -33.26 18.76 21.35
N GLY A 70 -33.09 17.47 21.63
CA GLY A 70 -33.45 16.37 20.73
C GLY A 70 -33.14 15.00 21.34
N SER A 71 -34.18 14.25 21.72
CA SER A 71 -34.15 12.83 22.11
C SER A 71 -33.60 11.98 20.96
N GLY A 72 -32.57 11.13 21.06
CA GLY A 72 -31.70 10.76 22.17
C GLY A 72 -31.14 9.33 21.99
N ALA A 73 -30.85 8.91 20.75
CA ALA A 73 -30.14 7.64 20.49
C ALA A 73 -28.64 7.93 20.47
N THR A 74 -27.87 7.19 21.28
CA THR A 74 -26.41 7.30 21.29
C THR A 74 -25.85 6.81 19.95
N PRO A 75 -24.87 7.52 19.34
CA PRO A 75 -24.29 7.10 18.07
C PRO A 75 -23.57 5.76 18.23
N ARG A 76 -23.68 4.89 17.23
CA ARG A 76 -22.86 3.67 17.13
C ARG A 76 -21.45 4.07 16.75
N VAL A 77 -20.48 3.66 17.56
CA VAL A 77 -19.07 4.03 17.39
C VAL A 77 -18.25 2.78 17.12
N THR A 78 -17.50 2.78 16.02
CA THR A 78 -16.50 1.74 15.74
C THR A 78 -15.10 2.32 15.86
N ILE A 79 -14.28 1.70 16.69
CA ILE A 79 -12.87 2.06 16.90
C ILE A 79 -12.01 1.11 16.07
N PHE A 80 -11.23 1.67 15.16
CA PHE A 80 -10.26 0.99 14.33
C PHE A 80 -8.87 1.24 14.87
N SER A 81 -8.09 0.17 14.99
CA SER A 81 -6.68 0.27 15.37
C SER A 81 -5.91 -0.92 14.83
N ALA A 82 -4.63 -0.74 14.52
CA ALA A 82 -3.75 -1.84 14.12
C ALA A 82 -2.75 -2.14 15.25
N PRO A 83 -2.86 -3.31 15.90
CA PRO A 83 -1.86 -3.77 16.87
C PRO A 83 -0.47 -3.87 16.27
N ARG A 84 0.56 -3.58 17.07
CA ARG A 84 1.98 -3.73 16.68
C ARG A 84 2.64 -4.84 17.48
N PRO A 85 3.37 -5.77 16.83
CA PRO A 85 4.10 -6.80 17.55
C PRO A 85 5.30 -6.21 18.33
N PRO A 86 5.80 -6.90 19.36
CA PRO A 86 7.06 -6.54 20.01
C PRO A 86 8.25 -6.56 19.01
N PRO A 87 9.26 -5.69 19.18
CA PRO A 87 9.43 -4.70 20.25
C PRO A 87 8.72 -3.36 19.97
N GLU A 88 8.08 -3.19 18.82
CA GLU A 88 7.47 -1.91 18.42
C GLU A 88 6.22 -1.55 19.22
N GLY A 89 5.44 -2.56 19.60
CA GLY A 89 4.30 -2.43 20.50
C GLY A 89 4.44 -3.29 21.76
N SER A 90 3.78 -2.89 22.84
CA SER A 90 3.64 -3.68 24.06
C SER A 90 2.28 -4.36 24.09
N PRO A 91 2.20 -5.71 24.19
CA PRO A 91 0.92 -6.40 24.31
C PRO A 91 0.11 -5.93 25.51
N ALA A 92 0.76 -5.65 26.64
CA ALA A 92 0.11 -5.14 27.84
C ALA A 92 -0.50 -3.74 27.65
N ARG A 93 0.23 -2.82 27.00
CA ARG A 93 -0.31 -1.47 26.71
C ARG A 93 -1.45 -1.51 25.71
N GLN A 94 -1.36 -2.38 24.71
CA GLN A 94 -2.41 -2.54 23.70
C GLN A 94 -3.68 -3.15 24.29
N GLU A 95 -3.54 -4.12 25.19
CA GLU A 95 -4.68 -4.66 25.94
C GLU A 95 -5.30 -3.59 26.86
N LEU A 96 -4.49 -2.80 27.56
CA LEU A 96 -4.96 -1.68 28.39
C LEU A 96 -5.75 -0.65 27.58
N ALA A 97 -5.21 -0.25 26.42
CA ALA A 97 -5.87 0.67 25.50
C ALA A 97 -7.22 0.09 25.05
N ALA A 98 -7.25 -1.14 24.54
CA ALA A 98 -8.48 -1.78 24.09
C ALA A 98 -9.53 -1.93 25.21
N ARG A 99 -9.11 -2.24 26.44
CA ARG A 99 -10.01 -2.25 27.61
C ARG A 99 -10.58 -0.86 27.91
N SER A 100 -9.79 0.20 27.80
CA SER A 100 -10.28 1.58 27.97
C SER A 100 -11.33 1.97 26.93
N TRP A 101 -11.19 1.47 25.69
CA TRP A 101 -12.13 1.71 24.61
C TRP A 101 -13.47 1.02 24.87
N LEU A 102 -13.41 -0.22 25.37
CA LEU A 102 -14.59 -1.03 25.71
C LEU A 102 -15.33 -0.54 26.96
N ALA A 103 -14.63 0.19 27.83
CA ALA A 103 -15.17 0.81 29.04
C ALA A 103 -16.00 2.08 28.78
N LEU A 104 -15.92 2.64 27.56
CA LEU A 104 -16.73 3.79 27.18
C LEU A 104 -18.23 3.42 27.26
N PRO A 105 -19.10 4.32 27.77
CA PRO A 105 -20.53 4.06 28.01
C PRO A 105 -21.38 3.91 26.72
N TRP A 106 -20.76 3.88 25.54
CA TRP A 106 -21.43 3.73 24.26
C TRP A 106 -21.56 2.28 23.81
N ASN A 107 -22.41 2.06 22.79
CA ASN A 107 -22.34 0.85 21.99
C ASN A 107 -21.09 0.90 21.08
N VAL A 108 -19.94 0.57 21.66
CA VAL A 108 -18.64 0.55 20.99
C VAL A 108 -18.32 -0.84 20.44
N SER A 109 -18.03 -0.90 19.14
CA SER A 109 -17.33 -2.03 18.50
C SER A 109 -15.87 -1.67 18.26
N VAL A 110 -14.98 -2.65 18.42
CA VAL A 110 -13.55 -2.49 18.16
C VAL A 110 -13.12 -3.43 17.03
N VAL A 111 -12.44 -2.88 16.03
CA VAL A 111 -11.86 -3.64 14.92
C VAL A 111 -10.35 -3.52 14.98
N LEU A 112 -9.69 -4.64 15.31
CA LEU A 112 -8.24 -4.77 15.31
C LEU A 112 -7.78 -5.17 13.91
N LEU A 113 -7.16 -4.23 13.21
CA LEU A 113 -6.68 -4.37 11.84
C LEU A 113 -5.30 -5.06 11.85
N GLY A 114 -5.27 -6.35 11.58
CA GLY A 114 -4.04 -7.14 11.63
C GLY A 114 -4.24 -8.58 11.18
N ALA A 115 -3.25 -9.11 10.43
CA ALA A 115 -3.26 -10.49 9.95
C ALA A 115 -2.63 -11.50 10.92
N GLY A 116 -2.02 -11.03 12.01
CA GLY A 116 -1.26 -11.85 12.94
C GLY A 116 -2.12 -12.59 13.98
N PRO A 117 -1.67 -13.77 14.47
CA PRO A 117 -2.32 -14.49 15.57
C PRO A 117 -2.52 -13.64 16.83
N GLU A 118 -1.65 -12.66 17.06
CA GLU A 118 -1.74 -11.75 18.21
C GLU A 118 -3.03 -10.91 18.20
N SER A 119 -3.44 -10.40 17.04
CA SER A 119 -4.67 -9.61 16.91
C SER A 119 -5.91 -10.48 17.17
N VAL A 120 -5.90 -11.71 16.66
CA VAL A 120 -6.97 -12.70 16.88
C VAL A 120 -7.04 -13.10 18.35
N ALA A 121 -5.89 -13.37 18.97
CA ALA A 121 -5.81 -13.73 20.39
C ALA A 121 -6.24 -12.59 21.32
N LEU A 122 -5.92 -11.34 20.98
CA LEU A 122 -6.37 -10.17 21.71
C LEU A 122 -7.89 -9.98 21.57
N ALA A 123 -8.44 -10.10 20.36
CA ALA A 123 -9.87 -10.03 20.11
C ALA A 123 -10.64 -11.11 20.88
N ALA A 124 -10.19 -12.37 20.82
CA ALA A 124 -10.81 -13.48 21.52
C ALA A 124 -10.85 -13.27 23.05
N ARG A 125 -9.81 -12.66 23.63
CA ARG A 125 -9.71 -12.39 25.07
C ARG A 125 -10.64 -11.26 25.54
N LEU A 126 -10.83 -10.25 24.71
CA LEU A 126 -11.63 -9.07 25.05
C LEU A 126 -13.13 -9.25 24.74
N GLY A 127 -13.49 -10.34 24.07
CA GLY A 127 -14.87 -10.79 23.88
C GLY A 127 -15.54 -10.25 22.62
N HIS A 128 -16.85 -10.48 22.50
CA HIS A 128 -17.62 -10.34 21.25
C HIS A 128 -17.68 -8.92 20.66
N ARG A 129 -17.32 -7.88 21.42
CA ARG A 129 -17.27 -6.49 20.92
C ARG A 129 -15.97 -6.17 20.18
N VAL A 130 -15.01 -7.09 20.17
CA VAL A 130 -13.72 -6.93 19.48
C VAL A 130 -13.58 -7.97 18.39
N THR A 131 -13.29 -7.51 17.17
CA THR A 131 -13.04 -8.37 16.01
C THR A 131 -11.64 -8.12 15.46
N ALA A 132 -10.93 -9.19 15.11
CA ALA A 132 -9.71 -9.08 14.32
C ALA A 132 -10.07 -9.14 12.84
N ASP A 133 -9.55 -8.20 12.05
CA ASP A 133 -9.81 -8.10 10.62
C ASP A 133 -8.48 -7.99 9.86
N ALA A 134 -8.25 -8.95 8.97
CA ALA A 134 -7.05 -9.05 8.17
C ALA A 134 -7.25 -8.58 6.72
N ALA A 135 -8.46 -8.10 6.36
CA ALA A 135 -8.81 -7.65 5.01
C ALA A 135 -8.26 -6.24 4.72
N ILE A 136 -6.98 -6.04 4.97
CA ILE A 136 -6.21 -4.84 4.63
C ILE A 136 -4.87 -5.24 4.00
N ASP A 137 -4.23 -4.29 3.34
CA ASP A 137 -2.94 -4.52 2.69
C ASP A 137 -1.77 -4.37 3.68
N PHE A 138 -0.69 -5.12 3.44
CA PHE A 138 0.53 -5.10 4.24
C PHE A 138 1.78 -5.02 3.35
N ALA A 139 2.82 -4.35 3.85
CA ALA A 139 4.16 -4.46 3.29
C ALA A 139 4.75 -5.86 3.54
N PHE A 140 5.80 -6.23 2.79
CA PHE A 140 6.51 -7.50 2.97
C PHE A 140 7.15 -7.68 4.36
N THR A 141 7.36 -6.57 5.10
CA THR A 141 7.81 -6.55 6.50
C THR A 141 6.68 -6.79 7.50
N GLY A 142 5.43 -6.93 7.04
CA GLY A 142 4.24 -7.09 7.89
C GLY A 142 3.62 -5.78 8.37
N THR A 143 4.18 -4.61 8.00
CA THR A 143 3.63 -3.31 8.37
C THR A 143 2.31 -3.05 7.63
N PRO A 144 1.21 -2.72 8.34
CA PRO A 144 -0.08 -2.40 7.73
C PRO A 144 0.00 -1.13 6.87
N PHE A 145 -0.75 -1.13 5.77
CA PHE A 145 -0.91 0.05 4.95
C PHE A 145 -2.06 0.95 5.47
N PHE A 146 -1.72 2.20 5.81
CA PHE A 146 -2.65 3.18 6.37
C PHE A 146 -3.82 3.51 5.43
N HIS A 147 -3.59 3.61 4.11
CA HIS A 147 -4.68 3.80 3.14
C HIS A 147 -5.70 2.68 3.11
N SER A 148 -5.25 1.44 3.28
CA SER A 148 -6.15 0.29 3.36
C SER A 148 -6.90 0.27 4.70
N MET A 149 -6.26 0.69 5.80
CA MET A 149 -6.94 0.88 7.10
C MET A 149 -8.06 1.94 7.03
N VAL A 150 -7.79 3.09 6.41
CA VAL A 150 -8.78 4.17 6.23
C VAL A 150 -9.92 3.70 5.34
N ALA A 151 -9.62 3.02 4.23
CA ALA A 151 -10.64 2.50 3.32
C ALA A 151 -11.53 1.44 4.01
N ARG A 152 -10.94 0.55 4.82
CA ARG A 152 -11.69 -0.41 5.65
C ARG A 152 -12.60 0.29 6.67
N ALA A 153 -12.14 1.37 7.28
CA ALA A 153 -12.96 2.17 8.20
C ALA A 153 -14.11 2.90 7.48
N GLN A 154 -13.89 3.37 6.24
CA GLN A 154 -14.94 4.00 5.41
C GLN A 154 -15.98 2.99 4.90
N ALA A 155 -15.61 1.72 4.76
CA ALA A 155 -16.50 0.64 4.33
C ALA A 155 -17.40 0.08 5.45
N ALA A 156 -17.28 0.59 6.68
CA ALA A 156 -18.07 0.12 7.82
C ALA A 156 -19.54 0.56 7.70
N ALA A 157 -20.43 -0.37 7.35
CA ALA A 157 -21.85 -0.09 7.12
C ALA A 157 -22.67 0.16 8.40
N ASP A 158 -22.27 -0.43 9.53
CA ASP A 158 -23.01 -0.41 10.79
C ASP A 158 -22.47 0.59 11.82
N THR A 159 -21.82 1.66 11.37
CA THR A 159 -21.21 2.64 12.26
C THR A 159 -21.61 4.06 11.87
N ASP A 160 -21.99 4.85 12.87
CA ASP A 160 -22.38 6.25 12.68
C ASP A 160 -21.15 7.15 12.80
N VAL A 161 -20.21 6.77 13.67
CA VAL A 161 -18.92 7.44 13.88
C VAL A 161 -17.78 6.42 13.83
N CYS A 162 -16.75 6.72 13.03
CA CYS A 162 -15.49 5.98 13.02
C CYS A 162 -14.47 6.72 13.88
N VAL A 163 -13.71 5.96 14.65
CA VAL A 163 -12.53 6.45 15.38
C VAL A 163 -11.33 5.65 14.90
N LEU A 164 -10.27 6.33 14.47
CA LEU A 164 -8.98 5.73 14.12
C LEU A 164 -7.94 6.19 15.12
N VAL A 165 -7.32 5.24 15.81
CA VAL A 165 -6.46 5.52 16.98
C VAL A 165 -5.29 4.54 17.06
N ASP A 166 -4.13 5.01 17.56
CA ASP A 166 -2.98 4.14 17.84
C ASP A 166 -3.32 3.09 18.90
N ALA A 167 -2.84 1.86 18.68
CA ALA A 167 -3.20 0.71 19.51
C ALA A 167 -2.75 0.81 20.96
N GLU A 168 -1.86 1.75 21.30
CA GLU A 168 -1.41 2.00 22.67
C GLU A 168 -2.05 3.24 23.32
N ILE A 169 -2.93 3.97 22.62
CA ILE A 169 -3.62 5.12 23.21
C ILE A 169 -4.80 4.66 24.06
N VAL A 170 -4.74 5.02 25.33
CA VAL A 170 -5.87 4.91 26.26
C VAL A 170 -6.84 6.03 25.95
N LEU A 171 -8.11 5.72 25.65
CA LEU A 171 -9.15 6.72 25.48
C LEU A 171 -9.80 7.05 26.82
N LEU A 172 -10.05 8.34 27.03
CA LEU A 172 -10.68 8.85 28.25
C LEU A 172 -12.18 9.07 28.04
N PRO A 173 -13.01 8.98 29.11
CA PRO A 173 -14.46 9.21 29.01
C PRO A 173 -14.85 10.56 28.39
N GLU A 174 -13.99 11.59 28.44
CA GLU A 174 -14.24 12.88 27.79
C GLU A 174 -14.48 12.78 26.28
N ILE A 175 -13.92 11.77 25.61
CA ILE A 175 -14.21 11.54 24.18
C ILE A 175 -15.70 11.31 23.96
N VAL A 176 -16.39 10.74 24.96
CA VAL A 176 -17.82 10.45 24.91
C VAL A 176 -18.62 11.72 24.80
N ASN A 177 -18.35 12.64 25.71
CA ASN A 177 -19.02 13.92 25.76
C ASN A 177 -18.76 14.73 24.49
N ALA A 178 -17.52 14.69 23.97
CA ALA A 178 -17.15 15.35 22.74
C ALA A 178 -17.91 14.80 21.52
N LEU A 179 -17.88 13.48 21.26
CA LEU A 179 -18.57 12.94 20.07
C LEU A 179 -20.09 12.94 20.24
N ASP A 180 -20.65 12.84 21.44
CA ASP A 180 -22.10 13.03 21.64
C ASP A 180 -22.53 14.44 21.22
N ARG A 181 -21.74 15.46 21.58
CA ARG A 181 -21.98 16.83 21.12
C ARG A 181 -21.84 16.98 19.61
N PHE A 182 -20.78 16.42 19.02
CA PHE A 182 -20.52 16.58 17.59
C PHE A 182 -21.42 15.71 16.70
N SER A 183 -21.91 14.58 17.20
CA SER A 183 -22.91 13.76 16.51
C SER A 183 -24.22 14.53 16.24
N LYS A 184 -24.48 15.60 17.00
CA LYS A 184 -25.65 16.47 16.86
C LYS A 184 -25.41 17.65 15.91
N VAL A 185 -24.19 17.82 15.41
CA VAL A 185 -23.88 18.85 14.40
C VAL A 185 -24.47 18.39 13.06
N ASP A 186 -25.20 19.29 12.41
CA ASP A 186 -25.74 19.04 11.08
C ASP A 186 -24.60 19.09 10.04
N GLY A 187 -24.45 18.02 9.27
CA GLY A 187 -23.42 17.85 8.26
C GLY A 187 -22.26 16.92 8.63
N ASP A 188 -21.39 16.74 7.65
CA ASP A 188 -20.19 15.91 7.75
C ASP A 188 -19.10 16.63 8.54
N TRP A 189 -18.44 15.91 9.44
CA TRP A 189 -17.36 16.44 10.25
C TRP A 189 -16.20 15.46 10.42
N PHE A 190 -15.03 16.03 10.70
CA PHE A 190 -13.80 15.35 11.03
C PHE A 190 -13.19 16.01 12.27
N LEU A 191 -12.83 15.22 13.27
CA LEU A 191 -12.26 15.65 14.53
C LEU A 191 -10.84 15.11 14.67
N VAL A 192 -9.93 15.97 15.13
CA VAL A 192 -8.57 15.62 15.49
C VAL A 192 -8.29 16.03 16.93
N SER A 193 -7.65 15.15 17.70
CA SER A 193 -7.14 15.45 19.03
C SER A 193 -5.76 14.82 19.24
N LEU A 194 -4.96 15.43 20.12
CA LEU A 194 -3.64 14.95 20.50
C LEU A 194 -3.71 14.26 21.86
N SER A 195 -3.21 13.03 21.94
CA SER A 195 -3.02 12.33 23.19
C SER A 195 -1.92 12.98 24.03
N ARG A 196 -2.04 12.90 25.36
CA ARG A 196 -0.97 13.32 26.27
C ARG A 196 -0.03 12.17 26.61
N ASN A 197 1.27 12.41 26.54
CA ASN A 197 2.27 11.44 26.97
C ASN A 197 2.31 11.33 28.49
N VAL A 198 2.36 10.10 28.99
CA VAL A 198 2.45 9.78 30.41
C VAL A 198 3.63 8.83 30.65
N THR A 199 4.61 9.28 31.43
CA THR A 199 5.88 8.56 31.68
C THR A 199 5.83 7.64 32.90
N ASP A 200 4.91 7.90 33.83
CA ASP A 200 4.64 7.08 35.01
C ASP A 200 3.12 6.86 35.09
N PRO A 201 2.60 5.69 34.66
CA PRO A 201 1.21 5.35 34.87
C PRO A 201 1.03 5.01 36.36
N ARG A 202 0.96 6.04 37.20
CA ARG A 202 0.57 5.94 38.62
C ARG A 202 -0.82 5.33 38.79
N TYR A 203 -1.57 5.24 37.69
CA TYR A 203 -2.92 4.74 37.62
C TYR A 203 -3.00 3.58 36.62
N GLN A 204 -3.69 2.52 37.01
CA GLN A 204 -3.98 1.35 36.20
C GLN A 204 -5.49 1.27 36.00
N LEU A 205 -5.95 0.79 34.85
CA LEU A 205 -7.36 0.45 34.70
C LEU A 205 -7.60 -0.85 35.48
N ALA A 206 -8.62 -0.89 36.33
CA ALA A 206 -8.98 -2.10 37.06
C ALA A 206 -9.21 -3.27 36.09
N ASP A 207 -8.99 -4.51 36.52
CA ASP A 207 -9.17 -5.70 35.67
C ASP A 207 -10.59 -5.84 35.10
N SER A 208 -11.58 -5.23 35.77
CA SER A 208 -12.97 -5.14 35.30
C SER A 208 -13.17 -4.15 34.15
N GLY A 209 -12.19 -3.29 33.87
CA GLY A 209 -12.28 -2.20 32.92
C GLY A 209 -13.14 -1.02 33.38
N SER A 210 -13.75 -1.08 34.57
CA SER A 210 -14.83 -0.16 34.95
C SER A 210 -14.36 1.16 35.56
N HIS A 211 -13.21 1.18 36.22
CA HIS A 211 -12.68 2.36 36.92
C HIS A 211 -11.15 2.34 36.96
N TRP A 212 -10.55 3.51 37.14
CA TRP A 212 -9.10 3.68 37.28
C TRP A 212 -8.69 3.52 38.73
N VAL A 213 -7.56 2.87 39.00
CA VAL A 213 -7.05 2.63 40.36
C VAL A 213 -5.60 3.07 40.49
N GLN A 214 -5.23 3.58 41.67
CA GLN A 214 -3.83 3.78 42.06
C GLN A 214 -3.13 2.46 42.36
N ALA A 215 -1.80 2.49 42.48
CA ALA A 215 -1.01 1.34 42.91
C ALA A 215 -1.43 0.78 44.29
N ASP A 216 -2.11 1.58 45.13
CA ASP A 216 -2.66 1.16 46.43
C ASP A 216 -4.10 0.61 46.32
N GLY A 217 -4.66 0.52 45.12
CA GLY A 217 -6.01 0.00 44.84
C GLY A 217 -7.14 1.02 44.99
N LYS A 218 -6.86 2.30 45.32
CA LYS A 218 -7.90 3.33 45.41
C LYS A 218 -8.38 3.80 44.05
N GLU A 219 -9.69 3.97 43.93
CA GLU A 219 -10.31 4.51 42.73
C GLU A 219 -9.85 5.96 42.47
N VAL A 220 -9.59 6.26 41.20
CA VAL A 220 -9.11 7.56 40.70
C VAL A 220 -10.25 8.23 39.97
N SER A 221 -10.56 9.46 40.38
CA SER A 221 -11.55 10.28 39.71
C SER A 221 -11.03 10.78 38.36
N PHE A 222 -11.97 11.09 37.45
CA PHE A 222 -11.64 11.63 36.15
C PHE A 222 -10.86 12.96 36.22
N THR A 223 -11.17 13.81 37.20
CA THR A 223 -10.48 15.09 37.44
C THR A 223 -9.00 14.87 37.75
N GLU A 224 -8.68 13.86 38.56
CA GLU A 224 -7.30 13.51 38.91
C GLU A 224 -6.50 12.97 37.71
N LEU A 225 -7.17 12.34 36.73
CA LEU A 225 -6.53 11.92 35.47
C LEU A 225 -6.19 13.11 34.55
N GLN A 226 -6.99 14.18 34.58
CA GLN A 226 -6.71 15.40 33.81
C GLN A 226 -5.57 16.24 34.39
N GLU A 227 -5.36 16.13 35.70
CA GLU A 227 -4.31 16.82 36.45
C GLU A 227 -2.93 16.15 36.38
N ILE A 228 -2.81 15.01 35.67
CA ILE A 228 -1.52 14.35 35.46
C ILE A 228 -0.53 15.34 34.84
N PRO A 229 0.65 15.57 35.45
CA PRO A 229 1.73 16.33 34.84
C PRO A 229 2.19 15.61 33.58
N ALA A 230 1.62 16.00 32.45
CA ALA A 230 2.01 15.51 31.14
C ALA A 230 3.08 16.43 30.58
N GLU A 231 4.24 15.88 30.23
CA GLU A 231 5.13 16.60 29.33
C GLU A 231 4.46 16.63 27.95
N TRP A 232 4.24 17.84 27.42
CA TRP A 232 3.85 18.01 26.02
C TRP A 232 5.11 17.85 25.16
N SER A 233 5.73 16.68 25.20
CA SER A 233 6.89 16.33 24.40
C SER A 233 6.47 15.21 23.46
N SER A 234 5.87 15.58 22.32
CA SER A 234 5.93 14.67 21.18
C SER A 234 7.41 14.43 20.91
N SER A 235 7.89 13.21 21.12
CA SER A 235 9.22 12.81 20.68
C SER A 235 9.38 13.24 19.22
N GLU A 236 10.40 14.07 18.96
CA GLU A 236 10.66 14.70 17.66
C GLU A 236 10.58 13.64 16.54
N GLY A 237 9.66 13.82 15.59
CA GLY A 237 9.48 12.91 14.44
C GLY A 237 8.40 11.83 14.58
N SER A 238 7.76 11.69 15.74
CA SER A 238 6.71 10.69 15.97
C SER A 238 5.33 11.22 15.55
N ASP A 239 4.75 10.65 14.48
CA ASP A 239 3.36 10.87 14.06
C ASP A 239 2.35 10.13 14.97
N ARG A 240 2.78 9.73 16.17
CA ARG A 240 1.99 9.03 17.18
C ARG A 240 1.17 10.01 18.01
N GLY A 241 0.11 9.49 18.60
CA GLY A 241 -0.71 10.24 19.53
C GLY A 241 -1.88 11.00 18.90
N LEU A 242 -2.05 10.92 17.58
CA LEU A 242 -3.23 11.51 16.94
C LEU A 242 -4.44 10.59 17.11
N ILE A 243 -5.53 11.16 17.60
CA ILE A 243 -6.86 10.55 17.65
C ILE A 243 -7.69 11.21 16.57
N MET A 244 -8.22 10.42 15.63
CA MET A 244 -9.09 10.91 14.58
C MET A 244 -10.48 10.32 14.73
N ALA A 245 -11.52 11.14 14.57
CA ALA A 245 -12.89 10.66 14.55
C ALA A 245 -13.70 11.38 13.45
N TRP A 246 -14.66 10.69 12.84
CA TRP A 246 -15.54 11.29 11.84
C TRP A 246 -16.88 10.58 11.75
N ASN A 247 -17.94 11.31 11.38
CA ASN A 247 -19.24 10.72 11.08
C ASN A 247 -19.35 10.31 9.60
N ASN A 248 -20.43 9.62 9.24
CA ASN A 248 -20.78 9.27 7.86
C ASN A 248 -19.61 8.59 7.11
N PRO A 249 -19.17 7.40 7.58
CA PRO A 249 -17.97 6.74 7.08
C PRO A 249 -17.99 6.45 5.58
N SER A 250 -19.18 6.24 5.01
CA SER A 250 -19.37 5.96 3.59
C SER A 250 -19.09 7.17 2.66
N SER A 251 -18.96 8.37 3.22
CA SER A 251 -18.61 9.57 2.47
C SER A 251 -17.09 9.72 2.31
N ALA A 252 -16.67 10.41 1.26
CA ALA A 252 -15.25 10.69 1.01
C ALA A 252 -14.69 11.65 2.07
N LEU A 253 -13.58 11.25 2.71
CA LEU A 253 -12.87 12.07 3.71
C LEU A 253 -12.19 13.31 3.12
N HIS A 254 -11.68 13.19 1.90
CA HIS A 254 -10.98 14.25 1.18
C HIS A 254 -11.16 14.04 -0.33
N ALA A 255 -10.80 15.06 -1.13
CA ALA A 255 -11.02 15.06 -2.58
C ALA A 255 -10.01 14.20 -3.38
N GLY A 256 -9.00 13.65 -2.71
CA GLY A 256 -7.87 12.94 -3.32
C GLY A 256 -7.88 11.42 -3.11
N VAL A 257 -6.80 10.79 -3.56
CA VAL A 257 -6.50 9.38 -3.27
C VAL A 257 -5.47 9.35 -2.15
N LEU A 258 -5.75 8.58 -1.09
CA LEU A 258 -4.78 8.39 -0.01
C LEU A 258 -3.57 7.58 -0.52
N PRO A 259 -2.34 8.10 -0.44
CA PRO A 259 -1.13 7.36 -0.83
C PRO A 259 -0.93 6.10 0.02
N SER A 260 -0.08 5.21 -0.47
CA SER A 260 0.28 3.94 0.18
C SER A 260 1.19 4.11 1.40
N PHE A 261 0.78 4.95 2.35
CA PHE A 261 1.48 5.17 3.62
C PHE A 261 1.52 3.90 4.47
N LEU A 262 2.63 3.69 5.14
CA LEU A 262 2.82 2.63 6.13
C LEU A 262 2.41 3.14 7.51
N TYR A 263 1.57 2.38 8.19
CA TYR A 263 1.00 2.79 9.47
C TYR A 263 2.06 2.87 10.58
N GLY A 264 2.06 3.98 11.32
CA GLY A 264 3.00 4.19 12.43
C GLY A 264 4.43 4.50 12.00
N ARG A 265 4.63 4.96 10.75
CA ARG A 265 5.95 5.27 10.15
C ARG A 265 6.12 6.75 9.79
N GLY A 266 5.46 7.65 10.51
CA GLY A 266 5.64 9.09 10.35
C GLY A 266 4.83 9.70 9.20
N ALA A 267 4.47 10.98 9.32
CA ALA A 267 3.79 11.81 8.32
C ALA A 267 2.35 11.42 7.93
N GLN A 268 1.93 10.15 8.00
CA GLN A 268 0.65 9.71 7.43
C GLN A 268 -0.59 10.32 8.11
N ASN A 269 -0.59 10.46 9.45
CA ASN A 269 -1.72 11.00 10.19
C ASN A 269 -1.86 12.50 9.95
N TRP A 270 -0.75 13.24 10.02
CA TRP A 270 -0.72 14.67 9.70
C TRP A 270 -1.09 14.97 8.25
N TRP A 271 -0.63 14.14 7.31
CA TRP A 271 -0.98 14.27 5.91
C TRP A 271 -2.49 14.14 5.70
N LEU A 272 -3.12 13.09 6.28
CA LEU A 272 -4.58 12.90 6.16
C LEU A 272 -5.33 14.09 6.77
N ALA A 273 -4.98 14.52 7.99
CA ALA A 273 -5.63 15.65 8.63
C ALA A 273 -5.52 16.93 7.77
N HIS A 274 -4.35 17.19 7.17
CA HIS A 274 -4.14 18.32 6.27
C HIS A 274 -5.01 18.23 5.01
N GLU A 275 -5.10 17.06 4.38
CA GLU A 275 -5.87 16.90 3.14
C GLU A 275 -7.39 16.95 3.38
N VAL A 276 -7.87 16.42 4.50
CA VAL A 276 -9.27 16.59 4.93
C VAL A 276 -9.56 18.08 5.10
N LEU A 277 -8.72 18.79 5.86
CA LEU A 277 -8.85 20.23 6.08
C LEU A 277 -8.82 21.04 4.78
N SER A 278 -7.88 20.71 3.88
CA SER A 278 -7.68 21.40 2.61
C SER A 278 -8.77 21.11 1.58
N SER A 279 -9.49 20.00 1.72
CA SER A 279 -10.58 19.63 0.80
C SER A 279 -11.86 20.46 1.01
N GLU A 280 -12.04 21.04 2.20
CA GLU A 280 -13.24 21.78 2.62
C GLU A 280 -14.56 21.00 2.44
N MET A 281 -14.50 19.67 2.34
CA MET A 281 -15.67 18.82 2.13
C MET A 281 -16.50 18.62 3.41
N ARG A 282 -15.90 18.88 4.57
CA ARG A 282 -16.43 18.52 5.90
C ARG A 282 -16.01 19.59 6.91
N LEU A 283 -16.78 19.76 7.98
CA LEU A 283 -16.38 20.58 9.12
C LEU A 283 -15.15 19.95 9.78
N PHE A 284 -14.16 20.76 10.12
CA PHE A 284 -12.93 20.30 10.76
C PHE A 284 -12.86 20.80 12.20
N PHE A 285 -12.87 19.88 13.17
CA PHE A 285 -12.80 20.15 14.59
C PHE A 285 -11.39 19.85 15.14
N ASP A 286 -10.66 20.92 15.46
CA ASP A 286 -9.40 20.83 16.21
C ASP A 286 -9.71 20.75 17.72
N ALA A 287 -9.72 19.54 18.25
CA ALA A 287 -9.89 19.20 19.65
C ALA A 287 -8.56 18.91 20.36
N SER A 288 -7.44 19.45 19.85
CA SER A 288 -6.12 19.28 20.48
C SER A 288 -5.99 19.97 21.84
N SER A 289 -6.91 20.89 22.18
CA SER A 289 -6.97 21.49 23.52
C SER A 289 -7.64 20.56 24.56
N LEU A 290 -8.38 19.55 24.10
CA LEU A 290 -9.06 18.58 24.94
C LEU A 290 -8.14 17.41 25.28
N VAL A 291 -8.36 16.81 26.44
CA VAL A 291 -7.65 15.59 26.87
C VAL A 291 -8.54 14.39 26.57
N LEU A 292 -8.46 13.89 25.34
CA LEU A 292 -9.30 12.76 24.90
C LEU A 292 -8.61 11.40 25.05
N GLY A 293 -7.28 11.38 25.19
CA GLY A 293 -6.53 10.15 25.41
C GLY A 293 -5.13 10.34 25.97
N LEU A 294 -4.57 9.26 26.48
CA LEU A 294 -3.24 9.18 27.09
C LEU A 294 -2.39 8.16 26.32
N TYR A 295 -1.15 8.52 26.03
CA TYR A 295 -0.15 7.62 25.43
C TYR A 295 0.87 7.22 26.52
N PRO A 296 0.91 5.96 26.96
CA PRO A 296 1.87 5.52 27.96
C PRO A 296 3.28 5.40 27.33
N GLU A 297 4.14 6.40 27.53
CA GLU A 297 5.53 6.35 27.07
C GLU A 297 6.40 5.59 28.09
N SER A 298 7.21 4.64 27.61
CA SER A 298 8.21 3.98 28.45
C SER A 298 9.50 4.81 28.49
N ILE A 299 10.05 5.03 29.69
CA ILE A 299 11.36 5.67 29.91
C ILE A 299 12.48 4.96 29.11
N SER A 300 12.37 3.65 28.90
CA SER A 300 13.32 2.87 28.10
C SER A 300 13.27 3.19 26.59
N ALA A 301 12.11 3.60 26.06
CA ALA A 301 11.98 4.05 24.67
C ALA A 301 12.64 5.42 24.47
N MET A 302 12.51 6.34 25.43
CA MET A 302 13.23 7.62 25.45
C MET A 302 14.75 7.45 25.48
N GLN A 303 15.26 6.49 26.25
CA GLN A 303 16.71 6.23 26.32
C GLN A 303 17.28 5.69 25.00
N HIS A 304 16.55 4.83 24.27
CA HIS A 304 16.99 4.37 22.95
C HIS A 304 16.99 5.49 21.90
N VAL A 305 15.96 6.34 21.90
CA VAL A 305 15.85 7.48 20.98
C VAL A 305 16.91 8.55 21.29
N MET A 306 17.12 8.88 22.57
CA MET A 306 18.11 9.88 22.99
C MET A 306 19.57 9.39 22.88
N ALA A 307 19.84 8.10 23.12
CA ALA A 307 21.18 7.54 22.93
C ALA A 307 21.61 7.58 21.46
N SER A 308 20.66 7.48 20.52
CA SER A 308 20.93 7.67 19.09
C SER A 308 21.20 9.15 18.75
N SER A 309 20.45 10.08 19.36
CA SER A 309 20.61 11.53 19.12
C SER A 309 21.97 12.08 19.59
N LYS A 310 22.50 11.59 20.72
CA LYS A 310 23.81 12.03 21.25
C LYS A 310 25.03 11.60 20.41
N ASN A 311 24.88 10.61 19.53
CA ASN A 311 25.99 10.10 18.71
C ASN A 311 26.04 10.68 17.28
N GLY A 312 25.18 11.65 16.92
CA GLY A 312 25.17 12.25 15.57
C GLY A 312 24.84 11.28 14.44
N ARG A 313 24.61 10.00 14.74
CA ARG A 313 23.97 9.02 13.87
C ARG A 313 22.50 9.01 14.24
N LEU A 314 21.70 9.74 13.45
CA LEU A 314 20.27 9.47 13.34
C LEU A 314 20.12 7.94 13.27
N PRO A 315 19.29 7.29 14.12
CA PRO A 315 19.07 5.85 13.95
C PRO A 315 18.65 5.69 12.51
N SER A 316 19.32 4.85 11.73
CA SER A 316 19.06 4.73 10.29
C SER A 316 17.55 4.60 10.12
N VAL A 317 16.91 5.69 9.70
CA VAL A 317 15.46 5.81 9.72
C VAL A 317 14.98 4.67 8.84
N SER A 318 14.17 3.75 9.39
CA SER A 318 13.70 2.58 8.64
C SER A 318 13.21 3.06 7.27
N TRP A 319 13.54 2.34 6.20
CA TRP A 319 13.17 2.70 4.84
C TRP A 319 11.67 3.03 4.71
N GLU A 320 10.84 2.43 5.56
CA GLU A 320 9.41 2.66 5.69
C GLU A 320 9.06 4.12 6.06
N TYR A 321 9.80 4.73 6.99
CA TYR A 321 9.66 6.15 7.30
C TYR A 321 10.11 7.01 6.12
N GLY A 322 11.19 6.61 5.45
CA GLY A 322 11.64 7.25 4.21
C GLY A 322 10.55 7.25 3.13
N VAL A 323 9.82 6.12 3.00
CA VAL A 323 8.69 5.98 2.07
C VAL A 323 7.58 6.95 2.43
N ASN A 324 7.17 7.00 3.70
CA ASN A 324 6.12 7.93 4.12
C ASN A 324 6.53 9.38 3.90
N HIS A 325 7.76 9.76 4.23
CA HIS A 325 8.24 11.12 3.98
C HIS A 325 8.24 11.46 2.49
N HIS A 326 8.69 10.54 1.63
CA HIS A 326 8.64 10.72 0.19
C HIS A 326 7.20 10.87 -0.31
N LEU A 327 6.29 9.97 0.09
CA LEU A 327 4.87 10.04 -0.27
C LEU A 327 4.23 11.36 0.17
N ALA A 328 4.49 11.81 1.39
CA ALA A 328 3.97 13.07 1.91
C ALA A 328 4.51 14.29 1.13
N ALA A 329 5.74 14.20 0.63
CA ALA A 329 6.38 15.26 -0.16
C ALA A 329 5.83 15.37 -1.59
N VAL A 330 5.49 14.24 -2.23
CA VAL A 330 5.11 14.20 -3.64
C VAL A 330 3.60 14.10 -3.88
N TYR A 331 2.81 13.71 -2.86
CA TYR A 331 1.35 13.62 -2.95
C TYR A 331 0.63 14.66 -2.07
N GLY A 332 -0.52 15.12 -2.56
CA GLY A 332 -1.40 16.02 -1.83
C GLY A 332 -0.85 17.45 -1.73
N SER A 333 -1.49 18.24 -0.88
CA SER A 333 -1.14 19.63 -0.64
C SER A 333 -0.33 19.86 0.65
N TYR A 334 -0.07 18.80 1.41
CA TYR A 334 0.66 18.81 2.70
C TYR A 334 2.00 19.54 2.64
N CYS A 335 2.80 19.32 1.59
CA CYS A 335 4.11 19.97 1.44
C CYS A 335 4.06 21.29 0.65
N CYS A 336 2.89 21.72 0.16
CA CYS A 336 2.75 22.96 -0.57
C CYS A 336 2.78 24.17 0.38
N ARG A 337 3.86 24.97 0.30
CA ARG A 337 3.96 26.24 1.04
C ARG A 337 3.01 27.28 0.44
N SER A 338 1.95 27.62 1.17
CA SER A 338 1.21 28.87 0.95
C SER A 338 1.20 29.68 2.26
N PRO A 339 1.71 30.92 2.28
CA PRO A 339 1.90 31.69 3.53
C PRO A 339 0.61 32.08 4.26
N ALA A 340 -0.54 32.02 3.58
CA ALA A 340 -1.84 32.36 4.14
C ALA A 340 -2.94 31.59 3.40
N ARG A 341 -3.31 30.41 3.91
CA ARG A 341 -4.55 29.74 3.51
C ARG A 341 -5.62 30.01 4.57
N ARG A 342 -6.81 30.41 4.10
CA ARG A 342 -8.01 30.45 4.94
C ARG A 342 -8.64 29.07 4.90
N PHE A 343 -9.00 28.55 6.07
CA PHE A 343 -9.71 27.28 6.19
C PHE A 343 -11.08 27.58 6.80
N PRO A 344 -12.09 27.91 5.98
CA PRO A 344 -13.39 28.38 6.47
C PRO A 344 -14.16 27.34 7.27
N MET A 345 -13.83 26.05 7.09
CA MET A 345 -14.42 24.91 7.80
C MET A 345 -13.70 24.55 9.10
N LEU A 346 -12.64 25.28 9.48
CA LEU A 346 -11.86 24.98 10.68
C LEU A 346 -12.46 25.63 11.94
N HIS A 347 -12.71 24.78 12.93
CA HIS A 347 -13.19 25.16 14.24
C HIS A 347 -12.27 24.60 15.32
N ARG A 348 -11.73 25.47 16.18
CA ARG A 348 -11.04 25.03 17.39
C ARG A 348 -12.08 24.78 18.49
N VAL A 349 -11.98 23.61 19.10
CA VAL A 349 -12.80 23.17 20.22
C VAL A 349 -12.08 23.53 21.52
N VAL A 350 -12.80 24.18 22.44
CA VAL A 350 -12.33 24.46 23.80
C VAL A 350 -13.44 24.10 24.77
N LYS A 351 -13.09 23.39 25.86
CA LYS A 351 -14.02 23.12 26.95
C LYS A 351 -14.20 24.36 27.81
N GLN A 352 -15.43 24.82 27.98
CA GLN A 352 -15.79 25.88 28.93
C GLN A 352 -16.87 25.32 29.86
N SER A 353 -16.50 25.10 31.13
CA SER A 353 -17.37 24.44 32.11
C SER A 353 -17.82 23.05 31.61
N GLU A 354 -19.12 22.80 31.49
CA GLU A 354 -19.71 21.52 31.04
C GLU A 354 -20.05 21.48 29.53
N ASP A 355 -19.74 22.54 28.76
CA ASP A 355 -20.06 22.60 27.33
C ASP A 355 -18.82 22.87 26.46
N TYR A 356 -18.95 22.61 25.16
CA TYR A 356 -17.90 22.79 24.17
C TYR A 356 -18.16 24.03 23.33
N MET A 357 -17.21 24.98 23.36
CA MET A 357 -17.26 26.13 22.45
C MET A 357 -16.50 25.87 21.16
N LEU A 358 -17.15 26.19 20.05
CA LEU A 358 -16.57 26.19 18.71
C LEU A 358 -16.11 27.60 18.35
N SER A 359 -14.79 27.78 18.23
CA SER A 359 -14.20 29.04 17.77
C SER A 359 -13.76 28.89 16.31
N LYS A 360 -14.38 29.66 15.41
CA LYS A 360 -14.00 29.68 13.99
C LYS A 360 -12.60 30.28 13.85
N VAL A 361 -11.74 29.64 13.05
CA VAL A 361 -10.37 30.10 12.81
C VAL A 361 -10.29 30.69 11.40
N ASP A 362 -10.38 32.01 11.29
CA ASP A 362 -10.50 32.69 9.99
C ASP A 362 -9.19 32.73 9.17
N THR A 363 -8.02 32.59 9.81
CA THR A 363 -6.70 32.55 9.16
C THR A 363 -5.72 31.70 9.96
N LEU A 364 -5.09 30.71 9.34
CA LEU A 364 -3.86 30.10 9.87
C LEU A 364 -2.65 30.77 9.22
N VAL A 365 -1.72 31.26 10.03
CA VAL A 365 -0.34 31.47 9.58
C VAL A 365 0.33 30.09 9.56
N SER A 366 1.28 29.81 8.67
CA SER A 366 1.96 28.49 8.62
C SER A 366 2.64 28.07 9.94
N SER A 367 2.82 29.00 10.89
CA SER A 367 3.26 28.76 12.26
C SER A 367 2.16 28.30 13.24
N ASP A 368 0.88 28.38 12.87
CA ASP A 368 -0.29 27.96 13.66
C ASP A 368 -0.74 26.53 13.33
N PHE A 369 -0.09 25.86 12.37
CA PHE A 369 -0.40 24.48 12.00
C PHE A 369 0.02 23.55 13.15
N PHE A 370 -0.95 23.09 13.95
CA PHE A 370 -0.93 22.05 15.01
C PHE A 370 0.26 21.96 16.00
N ILE A 371 1.24 22.86 15.98
CA ILE A 371 2.37 22.91 16.92
C ILE A 371 2.79 24.38 17.08
N SER A 372 2.21 25.14 18.01
CA SER A 372 2.90 26.33 18.58
C SER A 372 2.22 27.05 19.75
N LYS A 373 1.00 26.71 20.20
CA LYS A 373 0.40 27.42 21.35
C LYS A 373 0.66 26.71 22.69
N GLN A 374 1.87 26.95 23.20
CA GLN A 374 2.16 26.94 24.63
C GLN A 374 1.32 28.06 25.29
N GLY A 375 0.15 27.70 25.83
CA GLY A 375 -0.68 28.63 26.58
C GLY A 375 -0.10 28.85 27.98
N ASN A 376 0.43 30.04 28.24
CA ASN A 376 0.82 30.48 29.58
C ASN A 376 -0.41 30.51 30.50
N ALA A 377 -0.38 29.72 31.57
CA ALA A 377 -1.12 30.02 32.79
C ALA A 377 -0.13 30.64 33.80
N HIS A 378 -0.47 31.85 34.22
CA HIS A 378 0.14 32.75 35.22
C HIS A 378 1.31 32.24 36.11
N GLY A 379 2.39 33.03 36.16
CA GLY A 379 3.26 33.13 37.35
C GLY A 379 4.77 33.23 37.10
N VAL A 380 5.27 34.47 37.02
CA VAL A 380 6.62 34.97 37.42
C VAL A 380 7.88 34.36 36.78
N ASP A 381 8.60 35.26 36.08
CA ASP A 381 10.04 35.28 35.75
C ASP A 381 10.87 33.98 35.83
N SER A 382 11.26 33.47 34.67
CA SER A 382 12.66 33.04 34.48
C SER A 382 13.05 33.00 32.99
N LEU A 383 14.14 33.71 32.69
CA LEU A 383 14.89 33.66 31.45
C LEU A 383 15.34 32.22 31.15
N ARG A 384 14.59 31.51 30.31
CA ARG A 384 15.12 30.45 29.45
C ARG A 384 14.59 30.69 28.06
N LYS A 385 15.48 31.05 27.13
CA LYS A 385 15.22 31.06 25.69
C LYS A 385 14.77 29.65 25.26
N LYS A 386 13.46 29.39 25.30
CA LYS A 386 12.85 28.26 24.62
C LYS A 386 12.84 28.62 23.13
N GLN A 387 13.59 27.87 22.34
CA GLN A 387 13.53 27.97 20.88
C GLN A 387 12.10 27.64 20.43
N ASN A 388 11.47 28.60 19.75
CA ASN A 388 10.24 28.35 19.01
C ASN A 388 10.57 27.41 17.86
N VAL A 389 10.28 26.12 18.00
CA VAL A 389 10.41 25.15 16.90
C VAL A 389 9.21 25.34 15.97
N SER A 390 9.44 26.15 14.94
CA SER A 390 8.57 26.31 13.80
C SER A 390 8.46 24.99 13.01
N LEU A 391 7.32 24.77 12.35
CA LEU A 391 7.11 23.79 11.26
C LEU A 391 8.26 23.74 10.23
N SER A 392 9.09 24.79 10.21
CA SER A 392 10.39 24.86 9.52
C SER A 392 11.32 23.67 9.75
N GLY A 393 11.27 22.98 10.89
CA GLY A 393 12.09 21.77 11.14
C GLY A 393 11.62 20.56 10.33
N TYR A 394 10.30 20.32 10.31
CA TYR A 394 9.66 19.22 9.58
C TYR A 394 9.65 19.44 8.06
N LEU A 395 9.53 20.70 7.63
CA LEU A 395 9.50 21.10 6.22
C LEU A 395 10.88 21.40 5.62
N HIS A 396 11.98 21.28 6.38
CA HIS A 396 13.31 21.51 5.82
C HIS A 396 13.74 20.40 4.84
N GLY A 397 13.06 19.25 4.84
CA GLY A 397 13.25 18.15 3.89
C GLY A 397 12.38 18.23 2.62
N CYS A 398 11.49 19.21 2.48
CA CYS A 398 10.63 19.37 1.30
C CYS A 398 11.29 20.20 0.18
N SER A 399 12.61 20.30 0.17
CA SER A 399 13.38 20.96 -0.90
C SER A 399 13.76 19.93 -1.97
N SER A 400 13.28 20.18 -3.19
CA SER A 400 13.77 19.74 -4.51
C SER A 400 14.71 18.53 -4.55
N GLU A 401 14.24 17.44 -5.17
CA GLU A 401 14.92 16.15 -5.43
C GLU A 401 14.97 15.15 -4.27
N THR A 402 13.82 14.76 -3.70
CA THR A 402 13.72 13.52 -2.92
C THR A 402 13.63 12.32 -3.87
N SER A 403 14.76 11.75 -4.27
CA SER A 403 14.78 10.40 -4.86
C SER A 403 14.03 9.44 -3.94
N ALA A 404 13.24 8.52 -4.49
CA ALA A 404 12.61 7.50 -3.66
C ALA A 404 13.65 6.75 -2.81
N PRO A 405 13.29 6.39 -1.57
CA PRO A 405 14.20 5.66 -0.70
C PRO A 405 14.57 4.30 -1.31
N ASP A 406 15.84 3.95 -1.27
CA ASP A 406 16.32 2.61 -1.60
C ASP A 406 16.02 1.63 -0.44
N LEU A 407 15.81 0.36 -0.78
CA LEU A 407 15.75 -0.69 0.24
C LEU A 407 17.16 -0.99 0.80
N PRO A 408 17.31 -1.09 2.13
CA PRO A 408 18.59 -1.37 2.78
C PRO A 408 18.93 -2.88 2.78
N TYR A 409 18.40 -3.64 1.82
CA TYR A 409 18.55 -5.09 1.77
C TYR A 409 19.34 -5.49 0.52
N SER A 410 20.35 -6.35 0.70
CA SER A 410 20.94 -7.09 -0.41
C SER A 410 19.99 -8.19 -0.89
N LEU A 411 20.27 -8.78 -2.07
CA LEU A 411 19.55 -9.97 -2.53
C LEU A 411 19.56 -11.09 -1.49
N SER A 412 20.71 -11.37 -0.87
CA SER A 412 20.82 -12.40 0.17
C SER A 412 19.94 -12.10 1.39
N MET A 413 19.93 -10.85 1.87
CA MET A 413 19.07 -10.46 3.00
C MET A 413 17.59 -10.57 2.67
N LEU A 414 17.19 -10.23 1.44
CA LEU A 414 15.81 -10.39 1.00
C LEU A 414 15.42 -11.87 0.94
N LEU A 415 16.29 -12.73 0.41
CA LEU A 415 16.05 -14.17 0.35
C LEU A 415 15.90 -14.76 1.76
N ASP A 416 16.80 -14.42 2.70
CA ASP A 416 16.71 -14.86 4.10
C ASP A 416 15.38 -14.43 4.75
N LEU A 417 14.86 -13.26 4.36
CA LEU A 417 13.63 -12.71 4.92
C LEU A 417 12.35 -13.33 4.33
N VAL A 418 12.34 -13.64 3.03
CA VAL A 418 11.12 -14.06 2.33
C VAL A 418 11.04 -15.55 2.04
N ALA A 419 12.14 -16.29 2.03
CA ALA A 419 12.10 -17.71 1.73
C ALA A 419 11.20 -18.48 2.71
N ASP A 420 10.53 -19.52 2.20
CA ASP A 420 9.73 -20.38 3.07
C ASP A 420 10.59 -21.39 3.86
N GLU A 421 9.93 -22.23 4.65
CA GLU A 421 10.58 -23.27 5.48
C GLU A 421 11.42 -24.28 4.67
N ASN A 422 11.15 -24.40 3.36
CA ASN A 422 11.90 -25.27 2.44
C ASN A 422 13.04 -24.53 1.74
N GLY A 423 13.31 -23.27 2.10
CA GLY A 423 14.30 -22.42 1.44
C GLY A 423 13.90 -22.04 0.01
N SER A 424 12.61 -21.91 -0.28
CA SER A 424 12.10 -21.62 -1.63
C SER A 424 11.50 -20.23 -1.75
N VAL A 425 11.74 -19.59 -2.90
CA VAL A 425 11.20 -18.27 -3.25
C VAL A 425 10.45 -18.31 -4.58
N VAL A 426 9.32 -17.60 -4.64
CA VAL A 426 8.59 -17.32 -5.89
C VAL A 426 9.14 -16.05 -6.51
N LEU A 427 9.84 -16.15 -7.64
CA LEU A 427 10.47 -15.02 -8.31
C LEU A 427 9.53 -14.46 -9.39
N GLY A 428 9.14 -13.20 -9.25
CA GLY A 428 8.50 -12.40 -10.30
C GLY A 428 9.49 -11.41 -10.92
N VAL A 429 9.48 -11.26 -12.24
CA VAL A 429 10.34 -10.30 -12.95
C VAL A 429 9.47 -9.33 -13.74
N ALA A 430 9.60 -8.03 -13.48
CA ALA A 430 8.75 -7.02 -14.10
C ALA A 430 9.51 -5.74 -14.45
N GLY A 431 9.06 -5.08 -15.52
CA GLY A 431 9.44 -3.70 -15.85
C GLY A 431 8.22 -2.77 -15.79
N LYS A 432 8.43 -1.48 -16.07
CA LYS A 432 7.46 -0.40 -15.82
C LYS A 432 6.11 -0.68 -16.43
N SER A 433 6.13 -1.28 -17.62
CA SER A 433 4.92 -1.62 -18.37
C SER A 433 4.10 -2.72 -17.67
N TYR A 434 4.67 -3.58 -16.86
CA TYR A 434 3.90 -4.61 -16.15
C TYR A 434 3.52 -4.23 -14.71
N ARG A 435 3.75 -2.99 -14.25
CA ARG A 435 3.57 -2.59 -12.84
C ARG A 435 2.18 -2.93 -12.25
N ASP A 436 1.09 -2.66 -12.97
CA ASP A 436 -0.26 -2.88 -12.46
C ASP A 436 -0.59 -4.38 -12.43
N MET A 437 -0.04 -5.13 -13.40
CA MET A 437 -0.16 -6.59 -13.47
C MET A 437 0.68 -7.27 -12.40
N LEU A 438 1.87 -6.75 -12.10
CA LEU A 438 2.70 -7.14 -10.96
C LEU A 438 1.94 -6.97 -9.65
N MET A 439 1.22 -5.86 -9.46
CA MET A 439 0.39 -5.67 -8.27
C MET A 439 -0.78 -6.65 -8.23
N SER A 440 -1.49 -6.88 -9.33
CA SER A 440 -2.55 -7.91 -9.38
C SER A 440 -2.00 -9.29 -9.04
N TRP A 441 -0.80 -9.65 -9.53
CA TRP A 441 -0.11 -10.89 -9.21
C TRP A 441 0.25 -10.98 -7.72
N ALA A 442 0.88 -9.94 -7.16
CA ALA A 442 1.25 -9.89 -5.74
C ALA A 442 0.04 -9.95 -4.81
N CYS A 443 -1.03 -9.20 -5.11
CA CYS A 443 -2.31 -9.26 -4.39
C CYS A 443 -2.89 -10.68 -4.42
N ARG A 444 -2.83 -11.33 -5.58
CA ARG A 444 -3.33 -12.70 -5.71
C ARG A 444 -2.51 -13.71 -4.91
N LEU A 445 -1.19 -13.62 -4.93
CA LEU A 445 -0.31 -14.46 -4.11
C LEU A 445 -0.60 -14.29 -2.61
N ARG A 446 -0.74 -13.04 -2.14
CA ARG A 446 -1.12 -12.73 -0.75
C ARG A 446 -2.47 -13.36 -0.36
N ARG A 447 -3.50 -13.26 -1.22
CA ARG A 447 -4.81 -13.92 -1.00
C ARG A 447 -4.70 -15.44 -0.90
N LEU A 448 -3.73 -16.04 -1.61
CA LEU A 448 -3.44 -17.47 -1.56
C LEU A 448 -2.49 -17.86 -0.41
N ARG A 449 -2.14 -16.92 0.49
CA ARG A 449 -1.17 -17.10 1.58
C ARG A 449 0.22 -17.51 1.08
N VAL A 450 0.56 -17.14 -0.15
CA VAL A 450 1.92 -17.27 -0.71
C VAL A 450 2.65 -15.95 -0.42
N THR A 451 3.38 -15.91 0.68
CA THR A 451 4.14 -14.73 1.13
C THR A 451 5.61 -14.78 0.74
N ASN A 452 6.11 -15.95 0.34
CA ASN A 452 7.50 -16.19 -0.01
C ASN A 452 7.85 -15.78 -1.45
N PHE A 453 7.44 -14.58 -1.87
CA PHE A 453 7.76 -14.08 -3.21
C PHE A 453 8.80 -12.96 -3.16
N LEU A 454 9.53 -12.80 -4.27
CA LEU A 454 10.55 -11.78 -4.48
C LEU A 454 10.37 -11.17 -5.87
N VAL A 455 10.54 -9.86 -5.99
CA VAL A 455 10.44 -9.14 -7.25
C VAL A 455 11.81 -8.71 -7.73
N CYS A 456 12.16 -9.05 -8.98
CA CYS A 456 13.23 -8.38 -9.69
C CYS A 456 12.64 -7.27 -10.57
N ALA A 457 13.00 -6.03 -10.26
CA ALA A 457 12.69 -4.89 -11.10
C ALA A 457 13.72 -4.76 -12.24
N LEU A 458 13.23 -4.67 -13.47
CA LEU A 458 14.06 -4.51 -14.68
C LEU A 458 14.51 -3.07 -14.93
N ASP A 459 13.85 -2.10 -14.29
CA ASP A 459 14.13 -0.67 -14.42
C ASP A 459 13.92 0.06 -13.08
N HIS A 460 14.46 1.28 -12.99
CA HIS A 460 14.42 2.08 -11.76
C HIS A 460 12.98 2.46 -11.36
N GLU A 461 12.11 2.75 -12.33
CA GLU A 461 10.74 3.16 -12.05
C GLU A 461 9.92 2.02 -11.43
N THR A 462 10.11 0.79 -11.90
CA THR A 462 9.48 -0.41 -11.32
C THR A 462 10.01 -0.69 -9.93
N TYR A 463 11.32 -0.49 -9.73
CA TYR A 463 11.95 -0.65 -8.44
C TYR A 463 11.38 0.34 -7.41
N GLU A 464 11.36 1.63 -7.74
CA GLU A 464 10.74 2.69 -6.92
C GLU A 464 9.25 2.38 -6.66
N PHE A 465 8.48 2.07 -7.70
CA PHE A 465 7.08 1.73 -7.54
C PHE A 465 6.87 0.55 -6.59
N SER A 466 7.68 -0.50 -6.72
CA SER A 466 7.59 -1.70 -5.88
C SER A 466 7.89 -1.40 -4.41
N ILE A 467 8.84 -0.50 -4.13
CA ILE A 467 9.14 -0.03 -2.77
C ILE A 467 7.96 0.75 -2.19
N LEU A 468 7.38 1.68 -2.96
CA LEU A 468 6.22 2.46 -2.54
C LEU A 468 4.97 1.59 -2.35
N GLN A 469 4.91 0.41 -2.98
CA GLN A 469 3.87 -0.61 -2.78
C GLN A 469 4.25 -1.69 -1.76
N GLY A 470 5.38 -1.53 -1.06
CA GLY A 470 5.82 -2.45 0.00
C GLY A 470 6.07 -3.88 -0.47
N LEU A 471 6.58 -4.05 -1.70
CA LEU A 471 6.99 -5.35 -2.23
C LEU A 471 8.46 -5.64 -1.87
N PRO A 472 8.84 -6.91 -1.63
CA PRO A 472 10.24 -7.30 -1.50
C PRO A 472 10.87 -7.25 -2.90
N VAL A 473 11.72 -6.26 -3.14
CA VAL A 473 12.24 -5.97 -4.48
C VAL A 473 13.73 -5.74 -4.49
N PHE A 474 14.39 -6.21 -5.54
CA PHE A 474 15.76 -5.82 -5.87
C PHE A 474 15.85 -5.43 -7.34
N ARG A 475 16.95 -4.76 -7.70
CA ARG A 475 17.29 -4.44 -9.08
C ARG A 475 18.57 -5.17 -9.45
N ASP A 476 18.55 -5.84 -10.59
CA ASP A 476 19.75 -6.46 -11.13
C ASP A 476 20.66 -5.39 -11.77
N PRO A 477 21.93 -5.23 -11.33
CA PRO A 477 22.85 -4.22 -11.85
C PRO A 477 23.16 -4.38 -13.35
N LEU A 478 22.97 -5.58 -13.89
CA LEU A 478 23.24 -5.92 -15.28
C LEU A 478 21.99 -5.80 -16.17
N SER A 479 20.87 -5.32 -15.63
CA SER A 479 19.65 -5.10 -16.40
C SER A 479 19.83 -3.96 -17.41
N PRO A 480 19.36 -4.14 -18.66
CA PRO A 480 19.61 -3.17 -19.73
C PRO A 480 18.85 -1.86 -19.49
N THR A 481 19.56 -0.73 -19.50
CA THR A 481 19.04 0.59 -19.12
C THR A 481 18.28 1.35 -20.23
N ASN A 482 18.39 0.93 -21.50
CA ASN A 482 17.87 1.65 -22.67
C ASN A 482 16.86 0.83 -23.48
N VAL A 483 15.85 0.29 -22.81
CA VAL A 483 14.89 -0.61 -23.44
C VAL A 483 13.49 -0.02 -23.33
N SER A 484 12.89 0.35 -24.48
CA SER A 484 11.47 0.71 -24.55
C SER A 484 10.62 -0.55 -24.27
N PHE A 485 10.16 -0.70 -23.04
CA PHE A 485 9.37 -1.86 -22.62
C PHE A 485 7.97 -1.94 -23.27
N ASP A 486 7.50 -0.85 -23.89
CA ASP A 486 6.23 -0.84 -24.62
C ASP A 486 6.32 -1.56 -25.98
N ASP A 487 7.52 -1.61 -26.59
CA ASP A 487 7.79 -2.32 -27.86
C ASP A 487 8.39 -3.73 -27.63
N CYS A 488 8.47 -4.17 -26.37
CA CYS A 488 9.05 -5.45 -25.97
C CYS A 488 8.02 -6.59 -26.08
N HIS A 489 8.06 -7.35 -27.16
CA HIS A 489 7.16 -8.49 -27.42
C HIS A 489 7.95 -9.72 -27.85
N PHE A 490 7.30 -10.90 -27.82
CA PHE A 490 7.93 -12.16 -28.21
C PHE A 490 8.65 -12.04 -29.56
N GLY A 491 9.92 -12.44 -29.58
CA GLY A 491 10.80 -12.37 -30.76
C GLY A 491 11.57 -11.06 -30.96
N THR A 492 11.35 -10.00 -30.16
CA THR A 492 12.14 -8.76 -30.26
C THR A 492 13.49 -8.85 -29.53
N LYS A 493 14.48 -8.03 -29.92
CA LYS A 493 15.80 -7.96 -29.24
C LYS A 493 15.68 -7.59 -27.76
N CYS A 494 14.74 -6.72 -27.41
CA CYS A 494 14.40 -6.42 -26.02
C CYS A 494 13.98 -7.68 -25.27
N PHE A 495 13.03 -8.45 -25.83
CA PHE A 495 12.52 -9.66 -25.19
C PHE A 495 13.63 -10.67 -24.98
N GLN A 496 14.53 -10.82 -25.95
CA GLN A 496 15.72 -11.68 -25.82
C GLN A 496 16.62 -11.23 -24.66
N GLN A 497 16.88 -9.93 -24.51
CA GLN A 497 17.69 -9.41 -23.40
C GLN A 497 17.00 -9.60 -22.04
N VAL A 498 15.71 -9.31 -21.93
CA VAL A 498 14.93 -9.48 -20.70
C VAL A 498 14.82 -10.95 -20.29
N THR A 499 14.58 -11.86 -21.24
CA THR A 499 14.54 -13.30 -20.93
C THR A 499 15.87 -13.77 -20.35
N LYS A 500 17.00 -13.41 -20.96
CA LYS A 500 18.33 -13.80 -20.45
C LYS A 500 18.65 -13.26 -19.04
N VAL A 501 17.99 -12.18 -18.60
CA VAL A 501 18.07 -11.70 -17.21
C VAL A 501 17.40 -12.69 -16.25
N LYS A 502 16.22 -13.25 -16.60
CA LYS A 502 15.49 -14.20 -15.75
C LYS A 502 16.33 -15.43 -15.42
N SER A 503 16.84 -16.14 -16.44
CA SER A 503 17.66 -17.33 -16.23
C SER A 503 18.93 -17.06 -15.42
N ARG A 504 19.54 -15.88 -15.59
CA ARG A 504 20.76 -15.50 -14.85
C ARG A 504 20.47 -15.24 -13.38
N ILE A 505 19.38 -14.52 -13.08
CA ILE A 505 18.96 -14.25 -11.70
C ILE A 505 18.59 -15.55 -11.00
N VAL A 506 17.85 -16.43 -11.67
CA VAL A 506 17.52 -17.75 -11.11
C VAL A 506 18.80 -18.52 -10.78
N LEU A 507 19.78 -18.55 -11.68
CA LEU A 507 21.07 -19.19 -11.41
C LEU A 507 21.81 -18.56 -10.22
N GLU A 508 21.77 -17.24 -10.07
CA GLU A 508 22.37 -16.55 -8.92
C GLU A 508 21.70 -16.95 -7.60
N ILE A 509 20.38 -16.98 -7.55
CA ILE A 509 19.61 -17.37 -6.35
C ILE A 509 19.85 -18.85 -6.01
N LEU A 510 19.88 -19.73 -7.01
CA LEU A 510 20.21 -21.15 -6.81
C LEU A 510 21.62 -21.32 -6.23
N ARG A 511 22.61 -20.55 -6.69
CA ARG A 511 23.97 -20.57 -6.13
C ARG A 511 24.05 -20.04 -4.70
N LEU A 512 23.09 -19.22 -4.27
CA LEU A 512 22.95 -18.74 -2.89
C LEU A 512 22.28 -19.77 -1.97
N GLY A 513 21.85 -20.94 -2.48
CA GLY A 513 21.28 -22.02 -1.68
C GLY A 513 19.75 -22.09 -1.67
N TYR A 514 19.07 -21.26 -2.46
CA TYR A 514 17.61 -21.12 -2.44
C TYR A 514 16.94 -21.77 -3.65
N ASN A 515 15.85 -22.51 -3.44
CA ASN A 515 15.02 -23.01 -4.54
C ASN A 515 14.21 -21.86 -5.14
N VAL A 516 13.89 -21.95 -6.44
CA VAL A 516 13.16 -20.88 -7.14
C VAL A 516 11.98 -21.44 -7.92
N LEU A 517 10.79 -20.90 -7.65
CA LEU A 517 9.67 -20.96 -8.59
C LEU A 517 9.65 -19.66 -9.39
N LEU A 518 10.08 -19.70 -10.64
CA LEU A 518 9.89 -18.56 -11.54
C LEU A 518 8.43 -18.54 -11.97
N SER A 519 7.78 -17.38 -11.83
CA SER A 519 6.45 -17.12 -12.39
C SER A 519 6.46 -15.77 -13.09
N ASP A 520 6.10 -15.76 -14.37
CA ASP A 520 5.79 -14.51 -15.05
C ASP A 520 4.61 -13.83 -14.35
N VAL A 521 4.67 -12.51 -14.26
CA VAL A 521 3.65 -11.70 -13.58
C VAL A 521 2.30 -11.72 -14.30
N ASP A 522 2.25 -12.23 -15.53
CA ASP A 522 1.03 -12.46 -16.29
C ASP A 522 0.46 -13.88 -16.13
N VAL A 523 1.00 -14.69 -15.23
CA VAL A 523 0.39 -15.95 -14.79
C VAL A 523 -0.62 -15.65 -13.68
N TYR A 524 -1.87 -16.06 -13.87
CA TYR A 524 -2.90 -15.95 -12.83
C TYR A 524 -2.97 -17.24 -12.00
N TRP A 525 -3.04 -17.13 -10.68
CA TRP A 525 -3.00 -18.28 -9.77
C TRP A 525 -4.38 -18.56 -9.18
N PHE A 526 -4.83 -19.80 -9.22
CA PHE A 526 -6.08 -20.25 -8.59
C PHE A 526 -5.85 -20.92 -7.23
N GLY A 527 -4.68 -21.54 -7.03
CA GLY A 527 -4.26 -22.18 -5.79
C GLY A 527 -2.74 -22.11 -5.59
N ASN A 528 -2.26 -22.54 -4.42
CA ASN A 528 -0.83 -22.62 -4.13
C ASN A 528 -0.24 -23.94 -4.69
N PRO A 529 0.63 -23.91 -5.72
CA PRO A 529 1.20 -25.11 -6.32
C PRO A 529 2.44 -25.64 -5.58
N MET A 530 2.98 -24.91 -4.60
CA MET A 530 4.25 -25.28 -3.94
C MET A 530 4.24 -26.69 -3.34
N PRO A 531 3.17 -27.15 -2.64
CA PRO A 531 3.13 -28.52 -2.12
C PRO A 531 3.28 -29.59 -3.22
N LEU A 532 2.67 -29.38 -4.38
CA LEU A 532 2.80 -30.28 -5.52
C LEU A 532 4.21 -30.23 -6.10
N LEU A 533 4.78 -29.04 -6.27
CA LEU A 533 6.14 -28.86 -6.80
C LEU A 533 7.20 -29.50 -5.89
N TYR A 534 7.00 -29.46 -4.57
CA TYR A 534 7.87 -30.15 -3.61
C TYR A 534 7.80 -31.67 -3.72
N SER A 535 6.67 -32.23 -4.12
CA SER A 535 6.49 -33.68 -4.27
C SER A 535 7.25 -34.28 -5.45
N LEU A 536 7.78 -33.47 -6.37
CA LEU A 536 8.51 -33.95 -7.56
C LEU A 536 9.82 -34.70 -7.23
N GLY A 537 10.37 -34.52 -6.02
CA GLY A 537 11.61 -35.14 -5.58
C GLY A 537 12.85 -34.25 -5.78
N LEU A 538 14.03 -34.80 -5.48
CA LEU A 538 15.34 -34.14 -5.67
C LEU A 538 15.83 -34.31 -7.10
N ALA A 539 16.73 -33.44 -7.56
CA ALA A 539 17.27 -33.46 -8.93
C ALA A 539 16.16 -33.48 -10.00
N THR A 540 15.10 -32.70 -9.75
CA THR A 540 13.98 -32.51 -10.68
C THR A 540 13.80 -31.04 -11.04
N PHE A 541 13.55 -30.80 -12.32
CA PHE A 541 13.19 -29.49 -12.86
C PHE A 541 11.75 -29.54 -13.38
N GLY A 542 10.82 -28.86 -12.71
CA GLY A 542 9.41 -28.85 -13.11
C GLY A 542 9.10 -27.65 -14.00
N ALA A 543 8.58 -27.84 -15.21
CA ALA A 543 8.30 -26.74 -16.14
C ALA A 543 6.92 -26.84 -16.79
N GLN A 544 6.25 -25.70 -16.99
CA GLN A 544 5.03 -25.66 -17.78
C GLN A 544 5.29 -26.07 -19.25
N SER A 545 4.29 -26.66 -19.90
CA SER A 545 4.30 -26.93 -21.34
C SER A 545 3.49 -25.91 -22.15
N ASP A 546 4.05 -25.49 -23.28
CA ASP A 546 3.39 -24.77 -24.37
C ASP A 546 2.69 -25.70 -25.38
N GLU A 547 2.65 -27.01 -25.13
CA GLU A 547 1.81 -27.92 -25.90
C GLU A 547 0.34 -27.71 -25.53
N TYR A 548 -0.46 -27.29 -26.50
CA TYR A 548 -1.86 -26.92 -26.30
C TYR A 548 -2.83 -28.01 -26.76
N ASN A 549 -2.35 -29.04 -27.47
CA ASN A 549 -3.18 -30.17 -27.83
C ASN A 549 -3.64 -30.91 -26.57
N GLU A 550 -4.92 -31.30 -26.54
CA GLU A 550 -5.56 -31.94 -25.38
C GLU A 550 -5.10 -33.38 -25.12
N THR A 551 -4.48 -34.01 -26.11
CA THR A 551 -4.00 -35.40 -26.06
C THR A 551 -2.56 -35.50 -26.56
N GLY A 552 -1.87 -36.56 -26.15
CA GLY A 552 -0.51 -36.85 -26.58
C GLY A 552 0.57 -36.14 -25.75
N PRO A 553 1.84 -36.26 -26.16
CA PRO A 553 2.99 -35.86 -25.36
C PRO A 553 3.03 -34.37 -25.13
N ILE A 554 3.38 -33.95 -23.91
CA ILE A 554 3.54 -32.55 -23.52
C ILE A 554 5.00 -32.09 -23.55
N ASN A 555 5.94 -33.03 -23.68
CA ASN A 555 7.38 -32.80 -23.78
C ASN A 555 7.88 -32.69 -25.24
N LEU A 556 7.03 -32.28 -26.19
CA LEU A 556 7.41 -32.17 -27.61
C LEU A 556 8.50 -31.11 -27.86
N PRO A 557 9.27 -31.21 -28.97
CA PRO A 557 10.29 -30.24 -29.36
C PRO A 557 9.84 -28.79 -29.23
N ARG A 558 10.62 -28.00 -28.47
CA ARG A 558 10.39 -26.57 -28.21
C ARG A 558 9.04 -26.25 -27.54
N ARG A 559 8.47 -27.19 -26.79
CA ARG A 559 7.26 -26.97 -25.98
C ARG A 559 7.52 -26.64 -24.52
N LEU A 560 8.77 -26.62 -24.05
CA LEU A 560 9.04 -26.15 -22.68
C LEU A 560 8.74 -24.65 -22.60
N ASN A 561 7.95 -24.24 -21.61
CA ASN A 561 7.61 -22.85 -21.33
C ASN A 561 8.52 -22.30 -20.22
N SER A 562 9.22 -21.18 -20.47
CA SER A 562 10.14 -20.58 -19.51
C SER A 562 9.52 -19.48 -18.64
N GLY A 563 8.20 -19.30 -18.69
CA GLY A 563 7.46 -18.33 -17.87
C GLY A 563 6.86 -18.92 -16.59
N PHE A 564 6.90 -20.26 -16.42
CA PHE A 564 6.53 -20.91 -15.16
C PHE A 564 7.33 -22.20 -14.95
N TYR A 565 8.28 -22.21 -14.02
CA TYR A 565 9.07 -23.41 -13.70
C TYR A 565 9.64 -23.39 -12.28
N PHE A 566 9.83 -24.58 -11.70
CA PHE A 566 10.44 -24.81 -10.40
C PHE A 566 11.82 -25.44 -10.54
N ALA A 567 12.83 -24.78 -9.97
CA ALA A 567 14.22 -25.18 -9.96
C ALA A 567 14.71 -25.32 -8.51
N ARG A 568 15.35 -26.43 -8.19
CA ARG A 568 15.93 -26.67 -6.85
C ARG A 568 17.38 -26.24 -6.79
N SER A 569 17.80 -25.78 -5.63
CA SER A 569 19.21 -25.48 -5.34
C SER A 569 19.99 -26.77 -5.09
N ASP A 570 20.13 -27.60 -6.12
CA ASP A 570 21.00 -28.78 -6.12
C ASP A 570 22.03 -28.70 -7.25
N ASN A 571 23.11 -29.49 -7.11
CA ASN A 571 24.26 -29.41 -8.02
C ASN A 571 23.88 -29.72 -9.47
N ALA A 572 22.96 -30.66 -9.70
CA ALA A 572 22.51 -31.02 -11.05
C ALA A 572 21.76 -29.87 -11.71
N THR A 573 20.82 -29.26 -10.99
CA THR A 573 20.02 -28.13 -11.45
C THR A 573 20.88 -26.89 -11.70
N ILE A 574 21.85 -26.60 -10.82
CA ILE A 574 22.77 -25.47 -10.98
C ILE A 574 23.61 -25.64 -12.25
N ILE A 575 24.22 -26.80 -12.46
CA ILE A 575 25.02 -27.08 -13.68
C ILE A 575 24.14 -26.99 -14.93
N ALA A 576 22.91 -27.52 -14.91
CA ALA A 576 21.99 -27.41 -16.02
C ALA A 576 21.61 -25.95 -16.33
N MET A 577 21.34 -25.14 -15.30
CA MET A 577 21.07 -23.70 -15.47
C MET A 577 22.29 -22.94 -16.00
N GLU A 578 23.51 -23.30 -15.60
CA GLU A 578 24.74 -22.74 -16.19
C GLU A 578 24.85 -23.05 -17.68
N MET A 579 24.54 -24.29 -18.08
CA MET A 579 24.51 -24.69 -19.49
C MET A 579 23.45 -23.90 -20.27
N ILE A 580 22.25 -23.72 -19.71
CA ILE A 580 21.17 -22.93 -20.32
C ILE A 580 21.59 -21.47 -20.51
N VAL A 581 22.15 -20.84 -19.48
CA VAL A 581 22.60 -19.43 -19.56
C VAL A 581 23.72 -19.28 -20.59
N LYS A 582 24.66 -20.22 -20.64
CA LYS A 582 25.75 -20.24 -21.63
C LYS A 582 25.23 -20.41 -23.06
N HIS A 583 24.29 -21.34 -23.27
CA HIS A 583 23.65 -21.58 -24.57
C HIS A 583 22.81 -20.38 -25.02
N ALA A 584 22.05 -19.77 -24.11
CA ALA A 584 21.27 -18.58 -24.40
C ALA A 584 22.17 -17.38 -24.74
N ALA A 585 23.33 -17.25 -24.10
CA ALA A 585 24.29 -16.17 -24.39
C ALA A 585 24.86 -16.24 -25.81
N SER A 586 25.12 -17.43 -26.35
CA SER A 586 25.60 -17.63 -27.73
C SER A 586 24.48 -17.59 -28.79
N SER A 587 23.21 -17.65 -28.37
CA SER A 587 22.05 -17.67 -29.26
C SER A 587 21.49 -16.27 -29.56
N GLY A 588 21.07 -16.07 -30.81
CA GLY A 588 20.26 -14.92 -31.25
C GLY A 588 18.76 -15.07 -30.99
N LEU A 589 18.33 -16.12 -30.29
CA LEU A 589 16.94 -16.40 -29.92
C LEU A 589 16.63 -15.93 -28.48
N SER A 590 15.37 -16.06 -28.07
CA SER A 590 14.98 -15.94 -26.65
C SER A 590 15.57 -17.09 -25.83
N GLU A 591 15.45 -17.01 -24.50
CA GLU A 591 15.98 -18.07 -23.61
C GLU A 591 15.24 -19.41 -23.76
N GLN A 592 13.94 -19.40 -24.04
CA GLN A 592 13.07 -20.58 -23.97
C GLN A 592 13.53 -21.75 -24.86
N PRO A 593 13.92 -21.56 -26.14
CA PRO A 593 14.53 -22.63 -26.92
C PRO A 593 15.77 -23.25 -26.26
N SER A 594 16.58 -22.44 -25.56
CA SER A 594 17.79 -22.92 -24.87
C SER A 594 17.45 -23.83 -23.69
N PHE A 595 16.35 -23.57 -22.97
CA PHE A 595 15.88 -24.51 -21.94
C PHE A 595 15.59 -25.87 -22.56
N TYR A 596 14.81 -25.91 -23.65
CA TYR A 596 14.45 -27.18 -24.28
C TYR A 596 15.69 -27.90 -24.86
N ASP A 597 16.50 -27.21 -25.65
CA ASP A 597 17.61 -27.82 -26.37
C ASP A 597 18.69 -28.37 -25.40
N VAL A 598 18.92 -27.69 -24.27
CA VAL A 598 19.85 -28.16 -23.22
C VAL A 598 19.25 -29.30 -22.40
N LEU A 599 18.00 -29.18 -21.95
CA LEU A 599 17.41 -30.13 -21.00
C LEU A 599 16.85 -31.40 -21.65
N CYS A 600 16.30 -31.28 -22.85
CA CYS A 600 15.66 -32.37 -23.60
C CYS A 600 16.45 -32.80 -24.84
N GLY A 601 17.55 -32.12 -25.15
CA GLY A 601 18.33 -32.34 -26.37
C GLY A 601 17.67 -31.73 -27.60
N GLU A 602 18.48 -31.41 -28.61
CA GLU A 602 17.97 -30.93 -29.91
C GLU A 602 16.97 -31.94 -30.49
N ASN A 603 15.82 -31.45 -30.95
CA ASN A 603 14.71 -32.29 -31.43
C ASN A 603 14.17 -33.32 -30.42
N GLY A 604 14.52 -33.21 -29.13
CA GLY A 604 14.03 -34.08 -28.07
C GLY A 604 14.72 -35.44 -27.97
N THR A 605 16.01 -35.54 -28.32
CA THR A 605 16.79 -36.79 -28.23
C THR A 605 16.83 -37.40 -26.83
N ASN A 606 16.62 -36.59 -25.79
CA ASN A 606 16.72 -37.01 -24.39
C ASN A 606 15.34 -37.13 -23.71
N ARG A 607 14.26 -37.15 -24.48
CA ARG A 607 12.91 -37.36 -23.96
C ARG A 607 12.76 -38.77 -23.42
N ILE A 608 12.03 -38.88 -22.30
CA ILE A 608 11.62 -40.14 -21.71
C ILE A 608 10.11 -40.10 -21.55
N GLY A 609 9.41 -41.00 -22.23
CA GLY A 609 7.95 -41.02 -22.24
C GLY A 609 7.35 -39.71 -22.76
N GLU A 610 6.16 -39.39 -22.24
CA GLU A 610 5.28 -38.35 -22.80
C GLU A 610 5.39 -37.00 -22.06
N ASP A 611 6.02 -36.98 -20.89
CA ASP A 611 6.03 -35.86 -19.95
C ASP A 611 7.41 -35.55 -19.36
N ARG A 612 8.46 -36.30 -19.71
CA ARG A 612 9.79 -36.15 -19.09
C ARG A 612 10.94 -36.02 -20.08
N CYS A 613 12.04 -35.45 -19.61
CA CYS A 613 13.35 -35.54 -20.24
C CYS A 613 14.40 -35.88 -19.19
N LEU A 614 15.51 -36.50 -19.60
CA LEU A 614 16.66 -36.75 -18.74
C LEU A 614 17.89 -36.07 -19.33
N GLU A 615 18.39 -35.04 -18.66
CA GLU A 615 19.60 -34.34 -19.11
C GLU A 615 20.83 -35.23 -18.83
N PRO A 616 21.64 -35.59 -19.85
CA PRO A 616 22.63 -36.66 -19.74
C PRO A 616 23.89 -36.28 -18.96
N ASN A 617 24.25 -34.99 -18.85
CA ASN A 617 25.48 -34.57 -18.16
C ASN A 617 25.32 -34.54 -16.64
N THR A 618 24.11 -34.28 -16.16
CA THR A 618 23.80 -34.06 -14.74
C THR A 618 22.82 -35.09 -14.18
N ASN A 619 22.22 -35.93 -15.03
CA ASN A 619 21.09 -36.80 -14.70
C ASN A 619 19.87 -36.04 -14.14
N LEU A 620 19.74 -34.75 -14.48
CA LEU A 620 18.59 -33.94 -14.06
C LEU A 620 17.33 -34.44 -14.77
N THR A 621 16.30 -34.77 -14.00
CA THR A 621 15.00 -35.16 -14.57
C THR A 621 14.14 -33.92 -14.76
N VAL A 622 13.79 -33.63 -16.02
CA VAL A 622 12.83 -32.56 -16.33
C VAL A 622 11.44 -33.15 -16.37
N VAL A 623 10.51 -32.57 -15.62
CA VAL A 623 9.11 -32.96 -15.55
C VAL A 623 8.28 -31.84 -16.15
N PHE A 624 7.59 -32.14 -17.25
CA PHE A 624 6.59 -31.23 -17.81
C PHE A 624 5.34 -31.32 -16.95
N LEU A 625 4.93 -30.19 -16.38
CA LEU A 625 3.78 -30.11 -15.50
C LEU A 625 2.49 -30.42 -16.28
N ASP A 626 1.56 -31.12 -15.63
CA ASP A 626 0.27 -31.49 -16.20
C ASP A 626 -0.45 -30.25 -16.76
N ARG A 627 -0.84 -30.30 -18.04
CA ARG A 627 -1.45 -29.17 -18.75
C ARG A 627 -2.89 -28.84 -18.31
N ASP A 628 -3.59 -29.76 -17.65
CA ASP A 628 -4.87 -29.47 -16.99
C ASP A 628 -4.66 -28.71 -15.68
N LEU A 629 -3.59 -29.02 -14.93
CA LEU A 629 -3.25 -28.32 -13.68
C LEU A 629 -2.50 -27.00 -13.91
N PHE A 630 -1.67 -26.92 -14.97
CA PHE A 630 -0.83 -25.77 -15.31
C PHE A 630 -1.04 -25.31 -16.77
N PRO A 631 -2.27 -24.96 -17.17
CA PRO A 631 -2.58 -24.59 -18.55
C PRO A 631 -1.82 -23.37 -19.06
N ASN A 632 -1.32 -23.49 -20.29
CA ASN A 632 -0.90 -22.34 -21.08
C ASN A 632 -2.11 -21.61 -21.68
N GLY A 633 -1.86 -20.43 -22.24
CA GLY A 633 -2.90 -19.53 -22.73
C GLY A 633 -3.60 -19.93 -24.03
N ALA A 634 -3.21 -21.04 -24.68
CA ALA A 634 -3.92 -21.60 -25.83
C ALA A 634 -4.69 -22.89 -25.48
N TYR A 635 -4.51 -23.43 -24.27
CA TYR A 635 -5.09 -24.71 -23.89
C TYR A 635 -6.61 -24.63 -23.69
N LYS A 636 -7.35 -25.57 -24.28
CA LYS A 636 -8.82 -25.75 -24.17
C LYS A 636 -9.70 -24.50 -24.42
N GLY A 637 -9.14 -23.45 -25.03
CA GLY A 637 -9.79 -22.15 -25.16
C GLY A 637 -10.28 -21.61 -23.81
N LEU A 638 -9.49 -21.80 -22.74
CA LEU A 638 -9.89 -21.44 -21.37
C LEU A 638 -10.14 -19.94 -21.22
N TRP A 639 -9.34 -19.10 -21.89
CA TRP A 639 -9.49 -17.64 -21.84
C TRP A 639 -10.75 -17.13 -22.54
N GLU A 640 -11.35 -17.93 -23.41
CA GLU A 640 -12.56 -17.61 -24.16
C GLU A 640 -13.84 -18.08 -23.43
N LYS A 641 -13.71 -18.76 -22.29
CA LYS A 641 -14.86 -19.22 -21.49
C LYS A 641 -15.54 -18.04 -20.82
N ARG A 642 -16.88 -18.14 -20.69
CA ARG A 642 -17.70 -17.11 -20.04
C ARG A 642 -17.28 -16.86 -18.59
N ASP A 643 -16.95 -17.93 -17.86
CA ASP A 643 -16.41 -17.87 -16.51
C ASP A 643 -15.10 -18.66 -16.47
N VAL A 644 -14.00 -17.96 -16.73
CA VAL A 644 -12.66 -18.55 -16.74
C VAL A 644 -12.31 -19.09 -15.36
N ARG A 645 -12.72 -18.41 -14.27
CA ARG A 645 -12.42 -18.81 -12.89
C ARG A 645 -13.10 -20.12 -12.53
N ALA A 646 -14.40 -20.24 -12.78
CA ALA A 646 -15.15 -21.46 -12.50
C ALA A 646 -14.64 -22.63 -13.34
N THR A 647 -14.40 -22.39 -14.64
CA THR A 647 -13.90 -23.44 -15.55
C THR A 647 -12.53 -23.96 -15.11
N CYS A 648 -11.60 -23.07 -14.75
CA CYS A 648 -10.30 -23.48 -14.24
C CYS A 648 -10.40 -24.21 -12.90
N LYS A 649 -11.31 -23.80 -12.01
CA LYS A 649 -11.53 -24.47 -10.73
C LYS A 649 -12.07 -25.90 -10.92
N GLU A 650 -12.99 -26.10 -11.87
CA GLU A 650 -13.53 -27.42 -12.21
C GLU A 650 -12.45 -28.35 -12.80
N LEU A 651 -11.55 -27.79 -13.62
CA LEU A 651 -10.42 -28.54 -14.18
C LEU A 651 -9.32 -28.87 -13.14
N GLY A 652 -9.33 -28.18 -11.99
CA GLY A 652 -8.30 -28.32 -10.96
C GLY A 652 -7.04 -27.49 -11.22
N CYS A 653 -7.13 -26.42 -12.04
CA CYS A 653 -6.00 -25.56 -12.34
C CYS A 653 -5.38 -24.97 -11.07
N PHE A 654 -4.05 -25.03 -10.94
CA PHE A 654 -3.32 -24.19 -10.00
C PHE A 654 -3.07 -22.80 -10.56
N ILE A 655 -2.82 -22.71 -11.87
CA ILE A 655 -2.50 -21.45 -12.56
C ILE A 655 -3.13 -21.42 -13.95
N ILE A 656 -3.14 -20.26 -14.61
CA ILE A 656 -3.29 -20.13 -16.06
C ILE A 656 -2.35 -19.06 -16.58
N HIS A 657 -1.55 -19.38 -17.59
CA HIS A 657 -0.62 -18.43 -18.18
C HIS A 657 -1.33 -17.57 -19.23
N ASN A 658 -1.17 -16.24 -19.13
CA ASN A 658 -1.67 -15.28 -20.11
C ASN A 658 -0.72 -15.14 -21.33
N ASN A 659 -0.06 -16.23 -21.75
CA ASN A 659 0.70 -16.29 -23.01
C ASN A 659 -0.21 -16.60 -24.21
N TRP A 660 0.36 -16.77 -25.41
CA TRP A 660 -0.40 -16.95 -26.67
C TRP A 660 -1.29 -15.76 -27.08
N ILE A 661 -0.97 -14.56 -26.60
CA ILE A 661 -1.60 -13.31 -27.04
C ILE A 661 -0.54 -12.23 -27.27
N ASN A 662 -0.67 -11.52 -28.39
CA ASN A 662 0.26 -10.47 -28.77
C ASN A 662 -0.18 -9.12 -28.21
N LYS A 663 0.80 -8.34 -27.75
CA LYS A 663 0.69 -6.99 -27.15
C LYS A 663 0.21 -7.00 -25.69
N ARG A 664 0.99 -6.30 -24.86
CA ARG A 664 0.75 -6.08 -23.43
C ARG A 664 -0.67 -5.58 -23.11
N ARG A 665 -1.16 -4.56 -23.80
CA ARG A 665 -2.52 -4.01 -23.54
C ARG A 665 -3.62 -5.08 -23.67
N LYS A 666 -3.44 -6.03 -24.59
CA LYS A 666 -4.38 -7.15 -24.74
C LYS A 666 -4.25 -8.16 -23.60
N LYS A 667 -3.03 -8.41 -23.09
CA LYS A 667 -2.82 -9.24 -21.89
C LYS A 667 -3.54 -8.67 -20.66
N VAL A 668 -3.31 -7.38 -20.37
CA VAL A 668 -3.98 -6.67 -19.26
C VAL A 668 -5.49 -6.73 -19.44
N HIS A 669 -5.98 -6.34 -20.62
CA HIS A 669 -7.42 -6.35 -20.90
C HIS A 669 -8.03 -7.75 -20.75
N ARG A 670 -7.39 -8.81 -21.27
CA ARG A 670 -7.87 -10.20 -21.18
C ARG A 670 -8.03 -10.65 -19.74
N GLN A 671 -7.05 -10.39 -18.86
CA GLN A 671 -7.15 -10.72 -17.43
C GLN A 671 -8.28 -9.94 -16.74
N MET A 672 -8.36 -8.62 -16.98
CA MET A 672 -9.39 -7.77 -16.37
C MET A 672 -10.81 -8.19 -16.76
N VAL A 673 -11.09 -8.37 -18.06
CA VAL A 673 -12.46 -8.76 -18.51
C VAL A 673 -12.83 -10.18 -18.12
N SER A 674 -11.85 -11.04 -17.84
CA SER A 674 -12.06 -12.40 -17.36
C SER A 674 -12.31 -12.49 -15.85
N GLY A 675 -12.30 -11.36 -15.12
CA GLY A 675 -12.42 -11.34 -13.66
C GLY A 675 -11.20 -11.95 -12.93
N LEU A 676 -10.05 -12.02 -13.61
CA LEU A 676 -8.78 -12.53 -13.10
C LEU A 676 -7.82 -11.37 -12.79
N TRP A 677 -8.30 -10.42 -11.99
CA TRP A 677 -7.59 -9.20 -11.62
C TRP A 677 -7.92 -8.83 -10.17
N ASP A 678 -6.90 -8.61 -9.35
CA ASP A 678 -7.03 -8.50 -7.88
C ASP A 678 -6.48 -7.16 -7.32
N TYR A 679 -6.29 -6.15 -8.18
CA TYR A 679 -5.73 -4.84 -7.80
C TYR A 679 -6.56 -3.69 -8.37
N ASP A 680 -6.78 -2.63 -7.59
CA ASP A 680 -7.34 -1.37 -8.09
C ASP A 680 -6.24 -0.32 -8.24
N PRO A 681 -5.85 0.03 -9.48
CA PRO A 681 -4.84 1.07 -9.72
C PRO A 681 -5.26 2.47 -9.26
N THR A 682 -6.57 2.72 -9.09
CA THR A 682 -7.09 4.04 -8.73
C THR A 682 -6.92 4.33 -7.24
N SER A 683 -7.28 3.37 -6.38
CA SER A 683 -7.07 3.44 -4.93
C SER A 683 -5.69 2.92 -4.50
N ARG A 684 -4.96 2.26 -5.40
CA ARG A 684 -3.67 1.57 -5.17
C ARG A 684 -3.73 0.47 -4.13
N GLN A 685 -4.87 -0.21 -4.04
CA GLN A 685 -5.13 -1.27 -3.08
C GLN A 685 -5.40 -2.59 -3.77
N CYS A 686 -5.10 -3.69 -3.08
CA CYS A 686 -5.66 -4.97 -3.48
C CYS A 686 -7.19 -4.93 -3.38
N LEU A 687 -7.88 -5.63 -4.26
CA LEU A 687 -9.34 -5.73 -4.18
C LEU A 687 -9.72 -6.53 -2.93
N GLN A 688 -10.46 -5.88 -2.02
CA GLN A 688 -10.94 -6.46 -0.78
C GLN A 688 -12.47 -6.67 -0.86
N GLU A 689 -12.96 -7.73 -0.23
CA GLU A 689 -14.40 -8.01 -0.08
C GLU A 689 -14.83 -7.56 1.33
N TRP A 690 -15.25 -6.31 1.49
CA TRP A 690 -15.71 -5.75 2.77
C TRP A 690 -17.23 -5.83 2.97
N SER A 691 -17.96 -6.57 2.12
CA SER A 691 -19.42 -6.70 2.21
C SER A 691 -19.89 -7.37 3.50
N ALA A 692 -20.96 -6.83 4.07
CA ALA A 692 -21.57 -7.20 5.35
C ALA A 692 -21.84 -8.71 5.52
N GLN A 693 -21.68 -9.15 6.77
CA GLN A 693 -21.83 -10.51 7.32
C GLN A 693 -20.64 -11.46 7.13
N ASN A 694 -19.77 -11.42 8.14
CA ASN A 694 -19.18 -12.62 8.73
C ASN A 694 -20.29 -13.63 9.05
N ASP A 695 -20.63 -14.50 8.10
CA ASP A 695 -21.21 -15.81 8.37
C ASP A 695 -20.28 -16.85 7.76
N GLY A 696 -19.35 -17.32 8.58
CA GLY A 696 -18.42 -18.39 8.22
C GLY A 696 -16.99 -18.01 8.54
N ALA A 697 -16.59 -18.33 9.76
CA ALA A 697 -15.20 -18.64 10.05
C ALA A 697 -14.67 -19.55 8.92
N ILE A 698 -13.75 -19.05 8.11
CA ILE A 698 -12.87 -19.93 7.35
C ILE A 698 -12.01 -20.59 8.42
N PRO A 699 -12.14 -21.91 8.66
CA PRO A 699 -11.38 -22.55 9.71
C PRO A 699 -9.89 -22.42 9.36
N PHE A 700 -9.15 -21.82 10.27
CA PHE A 700 -7.71 -21.97 10.33
C PHE A 700 -7.44 -23.45 10.63
N VAL A 701 -6.89 -24.16 9.65
CA VAL A 701 -6.19 -25.44 9.85
C VAL A 701 -4.78 -25.26 9.32
#